data_AF-A0A939Y8D3-F1
#
_entry.id   AF-A0A939Y8D3-F1
#
_cell.length_a   1.000
_cell.length_b   1.000
_cell.length_c   1.000
_cell.angle_alpha   90.00
_cell.angle_beta   90.00
_cell.angle_gamma   90.00
#
_symmetry.space_group_name_H-M   'P 1'
#
loop_
_entity.id
_entity.type
_entity.pdbx_description
1 polymer ?
#
loop_
_entity_poly.entity_id
_entity_poly.type
_entity_poly.pdbx_seq_one_letter_code
_entity_poly.pdbx_strand_id
1 'polypeptide(L)'
;MPKIKDYIILIFPFLTLSGWAENTAPHKLTGTPIGTELSVDYNNSSQASTTVNTIADAFDGNLNTFFASWDRSKTWAGLDLGTPHVIARVGWSPRNGNVGPQRVVLGLFEGSNDPDFMTAYPLYIISQEGTIGKIDYADVNVSKGFRYVRYVGPNEARCNIAELEFYGYESEGDDSHLYQLSNLPTVLINTQDNIDPYDKEHDLISSFTIIYDNGTKVQNETGTSRLRGNASMTFPKKPYRIKLDSKKHMFKDSDMKSPAKAKKWTLINNYGDKSLMRNLVSFEVARRMKMPYTPWSKPVDVIVNGEYKGCYQLTDQITIDKDRVNITEMTPDDIEGEALTGGYLLELDGYAYQETSWFQSRFGSPITIKSPDENSITTEQHQYIENFYNQMEARIMSKNFKDPELGYRSMLDEKSLQCYWLVEELTGNPDAFHSCYISKDRGADKLRVETVWDFDLAFDNDSRYYPNRNYGDYLSLARGGAGNSRTLLKRIFTDEAFCDSLRTMWETARREWGITEESLIAYIDSTANELQESQRLNFIRWPILSTPKHLNPRVAGNYDGEVEYLREYIRERIPFLDQRTKNQEEEAEHYDIATAEELKNFADMVNSGKTAINATLTDDIDFTSYENVMIGKDAHYRGTFDGNQHSITVRMNTSDNYTALFRYLEGTVKDLTVKGTINTSAKFAAGICGSSEDARIERCTADVKIISTVNGDGTHGGIVGVSRNNTYISDCHIRGSMSGSSTNCCGGVAGWTDGATTIKNCLVSSNISVSTSGSDMLARNTGNVTSINNYTYDTWGAANGNGNLTYFTQDQMYLGEACYLMNLNRKQPVWYQHLGIDSMPSLDSDRGQVYAVSRVHCDGIPYEPGLGYSNNKDFNQRDDHVIQDGICIVCGLCDSSTMPCDARGFFVLSTAKQLEWFSKYISTEDNTACAVLGDDIDYTAYNSMIGQGAAYNGTFDGAGHTITINMQRSSDYAGLFYNVRRTIQDLTVNGTVQTSAKFAGGIAANLSGGQLLRCQSYVDIISSVNGDGTHGGIIGINSESNEIADITDCLFGGSIQGGNTDCCGGVCGWASAPIMITNTLVVGNFGVGTNGSDIICRNSGMLLQDNCHYYSIWNANVPAGVRKAEELDLKDGTLCYLLNGSRKENEMAWYQTLAADPYPIPDSRHLPVYQWQDGTFSNDDETKINEELRVKNEEFASAVYDLSGRKLVNSSTCQLVNSLKKGIYIVNGRKVVF
;
A
#
# COMPACT_ATOMS: atom_id res chain seq x y z
N MET A 1 18.45 -39.59 53.02
CA MET A 1 19.23 -40.59 53.80
C MET A 1 18.38 -41.84 54.03
N PRO A 2 18.94 -43.06 54.15
CA PRO A 2 20.27 -43.50 53.70
C PRO A 2 20.31 -44.94 53.10
N LYS A 3 21.33 -45.24 52.27
CA LYS A 3 22.45 -46.15 52.64
C LYS A 3 23.59 -46.13 51.62
N ILE A 4 24.77 -45.90 52.17
CA ILE A 4 26.14 -45.84 51.63
C ILE A 4 26.70 -47.27 51.50
N LYS A 5 27.66 -47.48 50.58
CA LYS A 5 28.87 -48.37 50.60
C LYS A 5 29.43 -48.47 49.17
N ASP A 6 30.70 -48.53 48.81
CA ASP A 6 32.02 -48.28 49.42
C ASP A 6 33.00 -48.20 48.21
N TYR A 7 33.99 -47.32 48.28
CA TYR A 7 35.07 -47.18 47.29
C TYR A 7 36.16 -48.26 47.51
N ILE A 8 36.66 -48.87 46.44
CA ILE A 8 37.95 -49.58 46.41
C ILE A 8 38.86 -48.87 45.42
N ILE A 9 39.95 -48.30 45.95
CA ILE A 9 41.06 -47.67 45.23
C ILE A 9 42.09 -48.76 44.92
N LEU A 10 42.45 -48.90 43.65
CA LEU A 10 43.60 -49.70 43.20
C LEU A 10 44.77 -48.75 42.89
N ILE A 11 45.86 -48.97 43.63
CA ILE A 11 47.16 -48.29 43.55
C ILE A 11 48.07 -49.08 42.60
N PHE A 12 48.78 -48.42 41.67
CA PHE A 12 50.11 -48.79 41.14
C PHE A 12 50.70 -47.62 40.31
N PRO A 13 52.03 -47.50 40.13
CA PRO A 13 52.82 -46.48 40.81
C PRO A 13 53.34 -45.38 39.89
N PHE A 14 53.48 -44.18 40.46
CA PHE A 14 54.21 -43.04 39.91
C PHE A 14 55.70 -43.38 39.77
N LEU A 15 56.23 -43.29 38.55
CA LEU A 15 57.64 -43.03 38.33
C LEU A 15 57.90 -41.54 38.58
N THR A 16 58.66 -41.25 39.63
CA THR A 16 59.20 -39.93 39.92
C THR A 16 60.35 -39.62 38.96
N LEU A 17 60.16 -38.64 38.08
CA LEU A 17 61.24 -37.83 37.52
C LEU A 17 61.00 -36.40 37.99
N SER A 18 61.67 -36.08 39.10
CA SER A 18 61.81 -34.74 39.65
C SER A 18 62.68 -33.90 38.70
N GLY A 19 62.04 -33.18 37.77
CA GLY A 19 62.57 -31.98 37.16
C GLY A 19 62.08 -30.78 37.97
N TRP A 20 62.99 -29.91 38.38
CA TRP A 20 62.73 -28.77 39.24
C TRP A 20 61.86 -27.76 38.48
N ALA A 21 60.60 -27.57 38.90
CA ALA A 21 59.84 -26.39 38.50
C ALA A 21 60.28 -25.25 39.43
N GLU A 22 61.14 -24.37 38.91
CA GLU A 22 61.35 -23.07 39.54
C GLU A 22 60.00 -22.36 39.63
N ASN A 23 59.77 -21.77 40.79
CA ASN A 23 58.60 -21.02 41.15
C ASN A 23 58.67 -19.68 40.39
N THR A 24 58.18 -19.61 39.14
CA THR A 24 58.27 -18.39 38.33
C THR A 24 57.12 -17.44 38.67
N ALA A 25 57.29 -16.67 39.74
CA ALA A 25 56.45 -15.50 39.96
C ALA A 25 56.54 -14.56 38.73
N PRO A 26 55.43 -13.94 38.27
CA PRO A 26 55.46 -12.99 37.18
C PRO A 26 56.47 -11.86 37.43
N HIS A 27 57.33 -11.58 36.45
CA HIS A 27 58.34 -10.52 36.52
C HIS A 27 58.26 -9.63 35.26
N LYS A 28 58.83 -8.42 35.31
CA LYS A 28 58.86 -7.50 34.16
C LYS A 28 59.66 -8.17 33.03
N LEU A 29 59.03 -8.31 31.89
CA LEU A 29 59.61 -8.92 30.70
C LEU A 29 60.45 -7.89 29.94
N THR A 30 61.51 -8.37 29.31
CA THR A 30 62.37 -7.59 28.41
C THR A 30 62.41 -8.27 27.05
N GLY A 31 62.46 -7.49 25.98
CA GLY A 31 62.52 -8.01 24.61
C GLY A 31 63.07 -6.96 23.66
N THR A 32 63.07 -7.28 22.36
CA THR A 32 63.44 -6.31 21.32
C THR A 32 62.23 -5.43 21.00
N PRO A 33 62.31 -4.09 21.12
CA PRO A 33 61.22 -3.20 20.73
C PRO A 33 60.85 -3.36 19.25
N ILE A 34 59.55 -3.53 18.99
CA ILE A 34 58.94 -3.67 17.66
C ILE A 34 57.70 -2.78 17.57
N GLY A 35 57.34 -2.30 16.39
CA GLY A 35 56.15 -1.46 16.22
C GLY A 35 56.21 -0.53 15.01
N THR A 36 55.38 0.51 15.03
CA THR A 36 55.31 1.51 13.96
C THR A 36 56.55 2.41 13.94
N GLU A 37 57.34 2.34 12.86
CA GLU A 37 58.64 3.03 12.76
C GLU A 37 58.52 4.56 12.69
N LEU A 38 57.55 5.08 11.94
CA LEU A 38 57.38 6.52 11.76
C LEU A 38 56.72 7.14 12.99
N SER A 39 57.36 8.16 13.54
CA SER A 39 56.90 8.98 14.66
C SER A 39 56.68 10.44 14.26
N VAL A 40 56.17 11.26 15.19
CA VAL A 40 55.98 12.72 14.99
C VAL A 40 57.06 13.49 15.72
N ASP A 41 57.72 14.40 15.02
CA ASP A 41 58.53 15.44 15.66
C ASP A 41 57.67 16.67 16.01
N TYR A 42 57.17 16.74 17.24
CA TYR A 42 56.41 17.88 17.73
C TYR A 42 57.22 19.19 17.82
N ASN A 43 58.55 19.12 17.81
CA ASN A 43 59.43 20.28 17.86
C ASN A 43 59.76 20.83 16.47
N ASN A 44 59.48 20.08 15.41
CA ASN A 44 59.73 20.47 14.02
C ASN A 44 58.45 20.41 13.17
N SER A 45 57.53 21.34 13.41
CA SER A 45 56.28 21.49 12.66
C SER A 45 55.39 20.24 12.60
N SER A 46 55.55 19.28 13.53
CA SER A 46 54.85 17.99 13.50
C SER A 46 55.06 17.26 12.17
N GLN A 47 56.31 17.09 11.74
CA GLN A 47 56.71 16.28 10.58
C GLN A 47 57.02 14.82 10.96
N ALA A 48 57.03 13.92 9.97
CA ALA A 48 57.35 12.52 10.16
C ALA A 48 58.84 12.37 10.52
N SER A 49 59.14 11.49 11.48
CA SER A 49 60.50 11.23 11.96
C SER A 49 60.71 9.75 12.20
N THR A 50 61.97 9.33 12.26
CA THR A 50 62.43 8.01 12.73
C THR A 50 63.44 8.13 13.86
N THR A 51 63.70 9.35 14.36
CA THR A 51 64.80 9.64 15.30
C THR A 51 64.38 10.30 16.61
N VAL A 52 63.13 10.78 16.72
CA VAL A 52 62.58 11.37 17.95
C VAL A 52 61.20 10.80 18.25
N ASN A 53 60.81 10.72 19.53
CA ASN A 53 59.53 10.13 19.96
C ASN A 53 59.32 8.72 19.36
N THR A 54 60.39 7.93 19.34
CA THR A 54 60.49 6.63 18.67
C THR A 54 59.92 5.52 19.56
N ILE A 55 59.73 4.32 19.02
CA ILE A 55 59.20 3.18 19.80
C ILE A 55 60.06 2.88 21.04
N ALA A 56 61.38 3.12 20.97
CA ALA A 56 62.27 2.92 22.10
C ALA A 56 61.89 3.77 23.33
N ASP A 57 61.32 4.97 23.09
CA ASP A 57 60.86 5.87 24.15
C ASP A 57 59.65 5.31 24.92
N ALA A 58 58.99 4.25 24.45
CA ALA A 58 57.93 3.56 25.19
C ALA A 58 58.46 2.49 26.15
N PHE A 59 59.76 2.20 26.16
CA PHE A 59 60.38 1.11 26.93
C PHE A 59 61.68 1.54 27.64
N ASP A 60 61.94 2.85 27.76
CA ASP A 60 63.18 3.39 28.32
C ASP A 60 63.13 3.61 29.84
N GLY A 61 61.95 3.44 30.45
CA GLY A 61 61.69 3.64 31.88
C GLY A 61 61.55 5.11 32.28
N ASN A 62 61.53 6.05 31.33
CA ASN A 62 61.45 7.49 31.59
C ASN A 62 60.07 8.04 31.21
N LEU A 63 59.25 8.29 32.22
CA LEU A 63 57.88 8.80 32.03
C LEU A 63 57.78 10.21 31.40
N ASN A 64 58.91 10.88 31.12
CA ASN A 64 58.94 12.19 30.45
C ASN A 64 59.25 12.10 28.95
N THR A 65 59.78 10.98 28.47
CA THR A 65 59.86 10.64 27.05
C THR A 65 58.55 9.95 26.64
N PHE A 66 58.29 9.84 25.34
CA PHE A 66 57.07 9.19 24.85
C PHE A 66 57.22 8.75 23.40
N PHE A 67 56.55 7.66 23.07
CA PHE A 67 56.27 7.28 21.69
C PHE A 67 55.02 8.03 21.18
N ALA A 68 55.11 8.55 19.96
CA ALA A 68 53.96 9.11 19.25
C ALA A 68 54.11 8.83 17.75
N SER A 69 53.28 7.94 17.23
CA SER A 69 53.33 7.52 15.84
C SER A 69 52.93 8.64 14.86
N TRP A 70 53.49 8.58 13.66
CA TRP A 70 53.14 9.51 12.58
C TRP A 70 51.68 9.35 12.15
N ASP A 71 51.27 8.14 11.82
CA ASP A 71 49.87 7.87 11.50
C ASP A 71 49.03 7.92 12.77
N ARG A 72 47.75 8.29 12.59
CA ARG A 72 46.85 8.53 13.72
C ARG A 72 46.12 7.28 14.19
N SER A 73 46.05 6.24 13.35
CA SER A 73 45.30 5.01 13.59
C SER A 73 46.12 3.80 13.12
N LYS A 74 45.81 2.61 13.65
CA LYS A 74 46.49 1.34 13.31
C LYS A 74 47.99 1.32 13.61
N THR A 75 48.41 2.14 14.56
CA THR A 75 49.81 2.25 15.00
C THR A 75 49.99 1.65 16.38
N TRP A 76 51.17 1.13 16.65
CA TRP A 76 51.39 0.28 17.81
C TRP A 76 52.87 0.24 18.24
N ALA A 77 53.09 -0.19 19.48
CA ALA A 77 54.41 -0.44 20.08
C ALA A 77 54.39 -1.72 20.91
N GLY A 78 55.47 -2.50 20.87
CA GLY A 78 55.51 -3.84 21.45
C GLY A 78 56.92 -4.41 21.60
N LEU A 79 56.99 -5.69 21.98
CA LEU A 79 58.23 -6.44 22.18
C LEU A 79 58.18 -7.79 21.42
N ASP A 80 59.29 -8.17 20.79
CA ASP A 80 59.63 -9.57 20.51
C ASP A 80 60.37 -10.12 21.74
N LEU A 81 59.73 -11.05 22.45
CA LEU A 81 60.25 -11.68 23.65
C LEU A 81 61.21 -12.86 23.35
N GLY A 82 61.36 -13.23 22.08
CA GLY A 82 62.22 -14.33 21.62
C GLY A 82 61.57 -15.72 21.79
N THR A 83 60.94 -15.99 22.93
CA THR A 83 60.15 -17.20 23.22
C THR A 83 58.76 -16.87 23.75
N PRO A 84 57.78 -17.79 23.66
CA PRO A 84 56.44 -17.56 24.21
C PRO A 84 56.43 -17.36 25.73
N HIS A 85 55.71 -16.33 26.18
CA HIS A 85 55.48 -16.03 27.59
C HIS A 85 54.00 -15.90 27.89
N VAL A 86 53.57 -16.44 29.02
CA VAL A 86 52.23 -16.17 29.56
C VAL A 86 52.25 -14.81 30.23
N ILE A 87 51.40 -13.90 29.75
CA ILE A 87 51.31 -12.52 30.24
C ILE A 87 50.34 -12.47 31.41
N ALA A 88 50.84 -12.09 32.58
CA ALA A 88 50.07 -12.01 33.83
C ALA A 88 49.64 -10.58 34.18
N ARG A 89 50.30 -9.56 33.62
CA ARG A 89 49.96 -8.15 33.85
C ARG A 89 50.53 -7.27 32.74
N VAL A 90 49.79 -6.23 32.40
CA VAL A 90 50.23 -5.14 31.51
C VAL A 90 50.28 -3.82 32.28
N GLY A 91 51.18 -2.94 31.88
CA GLY A 91 51.33 -1.59 32.42
C GLY A 91 51.43 -0.55 31.31
N TRP A 92 50.86 0.63 31.54
CA TRP A 92 50.97 1.77 30.65
C TRP A 92 51.08 3.08 31.43
N SER A 93 51.77 4.06 30.86
CA SER A 93 51.68 5.46 31.29
C SER A 93 51.28 6.31 30.08
N PRO A 94 50.20 7.12 30.16
CA PRO A 94 49.90 8.07 29.09
C PRO A 94 51.02 9.10 28.96
N ARG A 95 51.16 9.68 27.76
CA ARG A 95 52.07 10.83 27.56
C ARG A 95 51.73 11.95 28.54
N ASN A 96 52.75 12.57 29.11
CA ASN A 96 52.59 13.77 29.92
C ASN A 96 52.08 14.93 29.03
N GLY A 97 50.81 15.30 29.22
CA GLY A 97 50.17 16.41 28.51
C GLY A 97 48.65 16.40 28.66
N ASN A 98 48.01 17.54 28.35
CA ASN A 98 46.59 17.79 28.62
C ASN A 98 45.61 16.81 27.92
N VAL A 99 46.07 16.08 26.90
CA VAL A 99 45.27 15.11 26.13
C VAL A 99 45.78 13.68 26.23
N GLY A 100 46.88 13.45 26.98
CA GLY A 100 47.50 12.14 27.13
C GLY A 100 46.57 11.12 27.80
N PRO A 101 45.96 11.44 28.97
CA PRO A 101 45.03 10.56 29.66
C PRO A 101 43.90 10.00 28.80
N GLN A 102 43.32 10.82 27.92
CA GLN A 102 42.24 10.38 27.02
C GLN A 102 42.74 9.53 25.85
N ARG A 103 44.01 9.71 25.44
CA ARG A 103 44.58 9.07 24.24
C ARG A 103 45.02 7.63 24.43
N VAL A 104 44.88 7.09 25.64
CA VAL A 104 45.07 5.66 25.91
C VAL A 104 43.76 4.90 26.04
N VAL A 105 42.62 5.60 26.17
CA VAL A 105 41.30 4.98 26.30
C VAL A 105 40.93 4.27 25.00
N LEU A 106 40.51 3.00 25.10
CA LEU A 106 40.32 2.01 24.05
C LEU A 106 41.60 1.48 23.39
N GLY A 107 42.77 1.76 23.98
CA GLY A 107 44.01 1.13 23.57
C GLY A 107 43.98 -0.34 23.95
N LEU A 108 44.43 -1.20 23.04
CA LEU A 108 44.33 -2.65 23.17
C LEU A 108 45.72 -3.26 23.32
N PHE A 109 45.90 -4.05 24.37
CA PHE A 109 47.03 -4.96 24.48
C PHE A 109 46.67 -6.28 23.82
N GLU A 110 47.59 -6.82 23.03
CA GLU A 110 47.43 -8.11 22.37
C GLU A 110 48.73 -8.91 22.30
N GLY A 111 48.60 -10.22 22.20
CA GLY A 111 49.68 -11.17 22.03
C GLY A 111 49.53 -11.96 20.74
N SER A 112 50.64 -12.32 20.10
CA SER A 112 50.70 -13.14 18.90
C SER A 112 51.93 -14.06 18.93
N ASN A 113 51.83 -15.20 18.23
CA ASN A 113 53.00 -16.02 17.91
C ASN A 113 53.46 -15.85 16.45
N ASP A 114 52.73 -15.07 15.67
CA ASP A 114 53.10 -14.63 14.33
C ASP A 114 53.57 -13.17 14.34
N PRO A 115 54.70 -12.83 13.69
CA PRO A 115 55.28 -11.48 13.71
C PRO A 115 54.43 -10.44 12.97
N ASP A 116 53.53 -10.86 12.09
CA ASP A 116 52.58 -10.00 11.37
C ASP A 116 51.28 -9.75 12.15
N PHE A 117 51.12 -10.40 13.32
CA PHE A 117 49.93 -10.35 14.18
C PHE A 117 48.64 -10.86 13.50
N MET A 118 48.75 -11.67 12.44
CA MET A 118 47.58 -12.26 11.80
C MET A 118 46.79 -13.18 12.75
N THR A 119 47.40 -13.80 13.76
CA THR A 119 46.69 -14.64 14.74
C THR A 119 46.63 -14.03 16.14
N ALA A 120 46.63 -12.69 16.22
CA ALA A 120 46.65 -12.00 17.51
C ALA A 120 45.42 -12.27 18.39
N TYR A 121 45.65 -12.26 19.71
CA TYR A 121 44.65 -12.41 20.76
C TYR A 121 44.66 -11.19 21.67
N PRO A 122 43.50 -10.70 22.11
CA PRO A 122 43.45 -9.59 23.03
C PRO A 122 43.93 -10.05 24.41
N LEU A 123 44.57 -9.14 25.15
CA LEU A 123 45.05 -9.34 26.52
C LEU A 123 44.34 -8.43 27.50
N TYR A 124 44.13 -7.16 27.11
CA TYR A 124 43.45 -6.16 27.94
C TYR A 124 43.05 -4.95 27.10
N ILE A 125 41.89 -4.35 27.37
CA ILE A 125 41.49 -3.05 26.80
C ILE A 125 41.43 -1.98 27.89
N ILE A 126 42.05 -0.82 27.62
CA ILE A 126 42.00 0.31 28.54
C ILE A 126 40.62 0.98 28.42
N SER A 127 39.84 1.02 29.51
CA SER A 127 38.48 1.56 29.48
C SER A 127 38.25 2.83 30.31
N GLN A 128 39.33 3.39 30.85
CA GLN A 128 39.36 4.60 31.68
C GLN A 128 40.61 5.44 31.35
N GLU A 129 40.58 6.73 31.65
CA GLU A 129 41.72 7.62 31.45
C GLU A 129 42.93 7.17 32.27
N GLY A 130 44.13 7.30 31.69
CA GLY A 130 45.38 7.00 32.39
C GLY A 130 45.87 8.13 33.30
N THR A 131 46.78 7.81 34.23
CA THR A 131 47.37 8.74 35.19
C THR A 131 48.69 9.31 34.66
N ILE A 132 48.79 10.64 34.51
CA ILE A 132 50.06 11.30 34.10
C ILE A 132 51.16 11.04 35.13
N GLY A 133 52.37 10.74 34.65
CA GLY A 133 53.56 10.57 35.49
C GLY A 133 53.55 9.32 36.38
N LYS A 134 52.66 8.35 36.10
CA LYS A 134 52.58 7.07 36.81
C LYS A 134 52.22 5.96 35.83
N ILE A 135 52.76 4.76 36.06
CA ILE A 135 52.34 3.55 35.35
C ILE A 135 51.06 3.01 36.02
N ASP A 136 49.98 2.94 35.24
CA ASP A 136 48.78 2.20 35.58
C ASP A 136 48.96 0.74 35.18
N TYR A 137 48.35 -0.17 35.94
CA TYR A 137 48.52 -1.62 35.76
C TYR A 137 47.16 -2.31 35.68
N ALA A 138 47.09 -3.36 34.86
CA ALA A 138 45.99 -4.30 34.85
C ALA A 138 46.52 -5.74 34.88
N ASP A 139 45.98 -6.54 35.80
CA ASP A 139 46.23 -7.97 35.81
C ASP A 139 45.51 -8.62 34.61
N VAL A 140 46.21 -9.51 33.93
CA VAL A 140 45.74 -10.22 32.74
C VAL A 140 45.55 -11.68 33.11
N ASN A 141 44.36 -12.21 32.87
CA ASN A 141 44.06 -13.62 33.03
C ASN A 141 43.95 -14.24 31.63
N VAL A 142 45.09 -14.56 31.03
CA VAL A 142 45.17 -15.26 29.75
C VAL A 142 46.17 -16.39 29.91
N SER A 143 45.73 -17.63 29.69
CA SER A 143 46.56 -18.82 29.89
C SER A 143 47.50 -19.09 28.72
N LYS A 144 47.30 -18.45 27.56
CA LYS A 144 48.07 -18.66 26.34
C LYS A 144 49.42 -17.93 26.38
N GLY A 145 50.48 -18.59 25.93
CA GLY A 145 51.80 -17.99 25.75
C GLY A 145 51.95 -17.25 24.42
N PHE A 146 52.62 -16.09 24.47
CA PHE A 146 52.86 -15.24 23.30
C PHE A 146 54.32 -14.83 23.19
N ARG A 147 54.91 -14.96 22.00
CA ARG A 147 56.26 -14.46 21.70
C ARG A 147 56.26 -12.96 21.43
N TYR A 148 55.27 -12.49 20.67
CA TYR A 148 55.11 -11.09 20.32
C TYR A 148 53.98 -10.48 21.16
N VAL A 149 54.25 -9.35 21.79
CA VAL A 149 53.24 -8.59 22.54
C VAL A 149 53.24 -7.15 22.09
N ARG A 150 52.06 -6.54 22.00
CA ARG A 150 51.95 -5.12 21.63
C ARG A 150 50.80 -4.42 22.31
N TYR A 151 50.93 -3.11 22.34
CA TYR A 151 49.87 -2.14 22.58
C TYR A 151 49.53 -1.45 21.26
N VAL A 152 48.28 -1.56 20.83
CA VAL A 152 47.72 -0.81 19.71
C VAL A 152 47.04 0.44 20.24
N GLY A 153 47.49 1.59 19.73
CA GLY A 153 46.92 2.87 20.10
C GLY A 153 45.47 3.00 19.66
N PRO A 154 44.63 3.74 20.40
CA PRO A 154 43.28 4.04 19.94
C PRO A 154 43.31 4.74 18.58
N ASN A 155 42.28 4.47 17.77
CA ASN A 155 42.09 5.15 16.50
C ASN A 155 42.06 6.68 16.70
N GLU A 156 42.71 7.41 15.78
CA GLU A 156 42.89 8.85 15.78
C GLU A 156 43.73 9.41 16.95
N ALA A 157 44.47 8.57 17.68
CA ALA A 157 45.26 8.96 18.86
C ALA A 157 46.80 8.96 18.67
N ARG A 158 47.34 8.46 17.55
CA ARG A 158 48.79 8.39 17.25
C ARG A 158 49.61 7.52 18.23
N CYS A 159 49.04 6.38 18.67
CA CYS A 159 49.67 5.46 19.63
C CYS A 159 50.53 6.17 20.69
N ASN A 160 49.89 7.09 21.41
CA ASN A 160 50.58 8.14 22.15
C ASN A 160 50.79 7.72 23.60
N ILE A 161 52.00 7.28 23.95
CA ILE A 161 52.27 6.59 25.21
C ILE A 161 53.64 6.95 25.75
N ALA A 162 53.75 7.16 27.07
CA ALA A 162 55.02 7.47 27.74
C ALA A 162 55.82 6.20 28.03
N GLU A 163 55.15 5.15 28.53
CA GLU A 163 55.82 3.90 28.91
C GLU A 163 54.85 2.73 28.78
N LEU A 164 55.38 1.57 28.40
CA LEU A 164 54.70 0.27 28.31
C LEU A 164 55.49 -0.77 29.11
N GLU A 165 54.77 -1.58 29.90
CA GLU A 165 55.36 -2.70 30.62
C GLU A 165 54.55 -3.97 30.42
N PHE A 166 55.25 -5.10 30.28
CA PHE A 166 54.65 -6.43 30.24
C PHE A 166 55.25 -7.27 31.36
N TYR A 167 54.42 -8.02 32.09
CA TYR A 167 54.84 -8.89 33.17
C TYR A 167 54.33 -10.30 32.91
N GLY A 168 55.18 -11.30 33.12
CA GLY A 168 54.83 -12.69 32.83
C GLY A 168 55.93 -13.66 33.20
N TYR A 169 55.87 -14.84 32.61
CA TYR A 169 56.86 -15.89 32.74
C TYR A 169 56.90 -16.73 31.45
N GLU A 170 58.07 -17.27 31.12
CA GLU A 170 58.27 -18.09 29.92
C GLU A 170 57.43 -19.37 30.01
N SER A 171 56.53 -19.56 29.05
CA SER A 171 55.66 -20.73 28.91
C SER A 171 54.87 -20.63 27.61
N GLU A 172 54.65 -21.77 26.96
CA GLU A 172 53.74 -21.90 25.81
C GLU A 172 52.27 -21.68 26.22
N GLY A 173 51.95 -21.90 27.50
CA GLY A 173 50.59 -21.77 28.02
C GLY A 173 49.60 -22.78 27.41
N ASP A 174 48.32 -22.47 27.52
CA ASP A 174 47.21 -23.19 26.86
C ASP A 174 46.02 -22.25 26.58
N ASP A 175 44.96 -22.76 25.95
CA ASP A 175 43.75 -21.97 25.60
C ASP A 175 42.62 -22.13 26.63
N SER A 176 42.92 -22.49 27.89
CA SER A 176 41.90 -22.73 28.92
C SER A 176 41.19 -21.45 29.39
N HIS A 177 41.85 -20.29 29.27
CA HIS A 177 41.26 -18.99 29.56
C HIS A 177 41.88 -17.88 28.70
N LEU A 178 41.04 -17.12 28.01
CA LEU A 178 41.41 -16.05 27.09
C LEU A 178 40.65 -14.77 27.44
N TYR A 179 41.17 -13.62 27.02
CA TYR A 179 40.53 -12.35 27.32
C TYR A 179 39.27 -12.16 26.46
N GLN A 180 38.13 -11.96 27.12
CA GLN A 180 36.86 -11.56 26.52
C GLN A 180 36.56 -10.13 26.98
N LEU A 181 36.28 -9.22 26.04
CA LEU A 181 36.23 -7.77 26.32
C LEU A 181 35.12 -7.37 27.30
N SER A 182 34.01 -8.11 27.25
CA SER A 182 32.86 -7.94 28.11
C SER A 182 32.22 -9.31 28.36
N ASN A 183 31.04 -9.34 28.95
CA ASN A 183 30.20 -10.54 28.99
C ASN A 183 29.74 -11.04 27.60
N LEU A 184 29.93 -10.27 26.52
CA LEU A 184 29.63 -10.69 25.15
C LEU A 184 30.80 -11.44 24.49
N PRO A 185 30.54 -12.33 23.52
CA PRO A 185 31.59 -12.89 22.68
C PRO A 185 32.41 -11.81 21.98
N THR A 186 33.72 -12.00 21.92
CA THR A 186 34.66 -11.13 21.22
C THR A 186 35.01 -11.72 19.86
N VAL A 187 34.85 -10.95 18.79
CA VAL A 187 35.22 -11.30 17.42
C VAL A 187 36.38 -10.43 16.98
N LEU A 188 37.52 -11.04 16.73
CA LEU A 188 38.69 -10.39 16.13
C LEU A 188 38.75 -10.71 14.64
N ILE A 189 39.00 -9.67 13.85
CA ILE A 189 39.27 -9.75 12.41
C ILE A 189 40.65 -9.15 12.19
N ASN A 190 41.64 -10.00 11.86
CA ASN A 190 42.95 -9.52 11.44
C ASN A 190 43.08 -9.76 9.94
N THR A 191 43.37 -8.69 9.21
CA THR A 191 43.48 -8.74 7.75
C THR A 191 44.94 -8.68 7.33
N GLN A 192 45.22 -9.30 6.19
CA GLN A 192 46.53 -9.20 5.57
C GLN A 192 46.93 -7.73 5.38
N ASP A 193 48.20 -7.43 5.66
CA ASP A 193 48.78 -6.09 5.58
C ASP A 193 48.12 -5.03 6.48
N ASN A 194 47.31 -5.45 7.46
CA ASN A 194 46.66 -4.57 8.43
C ASN A 194 45.70 -3.54 7.78
N ILE A 195 45.07 -3.91 6.65
CA ILE A 195 44.17 -3.05 5.87
C ILE A 195 42.72 -3.29 6.33
N ASP A 196 42.01 -2.23 6.70
CA ASP A 196 40.59 -2.39 7.10
C ASP A 196 39.76 -2.65 5.85
N PRO A 197 38.76 -3.53 5.89
CA PRO A 197 37.76 -3.64 4.83
C PRO A 197 37.21 -2.26 4.44
N TYR A 198 37.19 -1.95 3.14
CA TYR A 198 36.92 -0.58 2.66
C TYR A 198 35.78 -0.46 1.62
N ASP A 199 35.36 -1.55 0.97
CA ASP A 199 34.20 -1.57 0.07
C ASP A 199 33.51 -2.95 0.03
N LYS A 200 32.50 -3.09 -0.85
CA LYS A 200 31.72 -4.31 -1.04
C LYS A 200 32.26 -5.21 -2.15
N GLU A 201 33.32 -4.84 -2.86
CA GLU A 201 33.82 -5.54 -4.05
C GLU A 201 35.08 -6.35 -3.76
N HIS A 202 35.96 -5.83 -2.90
CA HIS A 202 37.26 -6.44 -2.61
C HIS A 202 37.20 -7.32 -1.35
N ASP A 203 37.32 -8.63 -1.54
CA ASP A 203 37.48 -9.60 -0.44
C ASP A 203 38.94 -9.57 0.07
N LEU A 204 39.17 -9.18 1.32
CA LEU A 204 40.48 -9.15 1.96
C LEU A 204 40.76 -10.45 2.71
N ILE A 205 41.94 -11.05 2.50
CA ILE A 205 42.38 -12.24 3.25
C ILE A 205 42.42 -11.89 4.75
N SER A 206 41.75 -12.71 5.55
CA SER A 206 41.50 -12.44 6.96
C SER A 206 41.61 -13.71 7.80
N SER A 207 42.07 -13.57 9.03
CA SER A 207 41.85 -14.52 10.11
C SER A 207 40.71 -14.02 11.00
N PHE A 208 40.04 -14.97 11.64
CA PHE A 208 38.93 -14.72 12.55
C PHE A 208 39.17 -15.49 13.85
N THR A 209 39.25 -14.77 14.97
CA THR A 209 39.33 -15.36 16.31
C THR A 209 38.07 -14.97 17.07
N ILE A 210 37.29 -15.96 17.50
CA ILE A 210 36.05 -15.76 18.26
C ILE A 210 36.24 -16.34 19.66
N ILE A 211 36.20 -15.50 20.68
CA ILE A 211 36.34 -15.87 22.09
C ILE A 211 34.97 -15.75 22.76
N TYR A 212 34.53 -16.80 23.44
CA TYR A 212 33.16 -16.89 24.01
C TYR A 212 33.14 -17.77 25.27
N ASP A 213 31.96 -17.85 25.89
CA ASP A 213 31.72 -18.52 27.18
C ASP A 213 32.71 -18.03 28.26
N ASN A 214 32.78 -16.70 28.43
CA ASN A 214 33.63 -16.00 29.40
C ASN A 214 35.12 -16.36 29.24
N GLY A 215 35.59 -16.39 27.98
CA GLY A 215 37.00 -16.64 27.68
C GLY A 215 37.42 -18.11 27.74
N THR A 216 36.52 -19.05 28.05
CA THR A 216 36.87 -20.48 28.19
C THR A 216 36.85 -21.25 26.87
N LYS A 217 36.35 -20.63 25.80
CA LYS A 217 36.30 -21.23 24.46
C LYS A 217 36.79 -20.25 23.40
N VAL A 218 37.41 -20.83 22.37
CA VAL A 218 37.86 -20.10 21.18
C VAL A 218 37.50 -20.86 19.91
N GLN A 219 37.21 -20.10 18.86
CA GLN A 219 37.07 -20.60 17.50
C GLN A 219 37.94 -19.76 16.58
N ASN A 220 38.97 -20.40 15.99
CA ASN A 220 39.87 -19.80 15.03
C ASN A 220 39.53 -20.29 13.62
N GLU A 221 39.38 -19.36 12.69
CA GLU A 221 39.06 -19.65 11.29
C GLU A 221 39.79 -18.71 10.34
N THR A 222 39.91 -19.11 9.08
CA THR A 222 40.47 -18.29 8.00
C THR A 222 39.41 -18.05 6.93
N GLY A 223 39.57 -16.98 6.16
CA GLY A 223 38.71 -16.66 5.04
C GLY A 223 38.92 -15.24 4.52
N THR A 224 37.83 -14.59 4.12
CA THR A 224 37.85 -13.21 3.65
C THR A 224 36.86 -12.32 4.37
N SER A 225 37.18 -11.03 4.45
CA SER A 225 36.27 -9.99 4.96
C SER A 225 36.16 -8.83 3.98
N ARG A 226 34.98 -8.20 3.94
CA ARG A 226 34.70 -6.97 3.18
C ARG A 226 33.60 -6.15 3.86
N LEU A 227 33.33 -4.93 3.38
CA LEU A 227 32.18 -4.15 3.84
C LEU A 227 30.86 -4.69 3.27
N ARG A 228 29.74 -4.31 3.89
CA ARG A 228 28.38 -4.63 3.42
C ARG A 228 27.39 -3.48 3.60
N GLY A 229 26.22 -3.63 3.01
CA GLY A 229 25.12 -2.69 3.14
C GLY A 229 25.31 -1.43 2.28
N ASN A 230 24.21 -0.71 2.05
CA ASN A 230 24.18 0.46 1.17
C ASN A 230 24.38 1.74 1.98
N ALA A 231 23.33 2.21 2.67
CA ALA A 231 23.43 3.42 3.51
C ALA A 231 24.40 3.23 4.69
N SER A 232 24.34 2.08 5.37
CA SER A 232 25.14 1.78 6.57
C SER A 232 26.65 1.81 6.34
N MET A 233 27.11 1.55 5.11
CA MET A 233 28.52 1.61 4.75
C MET A 233 29.08 3.04 4.77
N THR A 234 28.21 4.05 4.63
CA THR A 234 28.61 5.47 4.68
C THR A 234 28.89 5.96 6.11
N PHE A 235 28.41 5.24 7.14
CA PHE A 235 28.58 5.64 8.53
C PHE A 235 30.03 5.50 9.01
N PRO A 236 30.45 6.24 10.06
CA PRO A 236 31.78 6.08 10.67
C PRO A 236 32.05 4.66 11.18
N LYS A 237 31.04 4.03 11.81
CA LYS A 237 31.11 2.64 12.25
C LYS A 237 30.73 1.73 11.08
N LYS A 238 31.70 1.01 10.52
CA LYS A 238 31.50 0.20 9.31
C LYS A 238 30.90 -1.18 9.61
N PRO A 239 29.92 -1.67 8.82
CA PRO A 239 29.43 -3.05 8.89
C PRO A 239 30.31 -4.01 8.05
N TYR A 240 30.42 -5.27 8.47
CA TYR A 240 31.31 -6.24 7.82
C TYR A 240 30.57 -7.50 7.37
N ARG A 241 31.07 -8.13 6.31
CA ARG A 241 30.72 -9.50 5.92
C ARG A 241 31.95 -10.39 6.12
N ILE A 242 31.73 -11.54 6.75
CA ILE A 242 32.72 -12.60 6.96
C ILE A 242 32.39 -13.75 6.01
N LYS A 243 33.40 -14.23 5.28
CA LYS A 243 33.30 -15.43 4.43
C LYS A 243 34.42 -16.40 4.81
N LEU A 244 34.07 -17.45 5.55
CA LEU A 244 35.00 -18.49 5.97
C LEU A 244 35.36 -19.43 4.81
N ASP A 245 36.56 -20.02 4.85
CA ASP A 245 37.04 -20.96 3.82
C ASP A 245 36.14 -22.21 3.71
N SER A 246 35.58 -22.65 4.84
CA SER A 246 34.70 -23.82 4.94
C SER A 246 33.44 -23.53 5.78
N LYS A 247 32.37 -24.30 5.57
CA LYS A 247 31.10 -24.11 6.30
C LYS A 247 31.30 -24.46 7.79
N LYS A 248 30.94 -23.55 8.70
CA LYS A 248 31.07 -23.72 10.16
C LYS A 248 29.80 -23.32 10.89
N HIS A 249 29.61 -23.84 12.09
CA HIS A 249 28.72 -23.21 13.06
C HIS A 249 29.50 -22.10 13.76
N MET A 250 28.82 -21.00 14.11
CA MET A 250 29.35 -20.00 15.05
C MET A 250 29.13 -20.50 16.48
N PHE A 251 30.05 -20.15 17.39
CA PHE A 251 30.04 -20.56 18.81
C PHE A 251 29.90 -22.07 18.99
N LYS A 252 30.77 -22.82 18.31
CA LYS A 252 30.77 -24.28 18.36
C LYS A 252 30.82 -24.77 19.81
N ASP A 253 30.06 -25.83 20.12
CA ASP A 253 30.06 -26.47 21.45
C ASP A 253 29.59 -25.54 22.61
N SER A 254 28.91 -24.41 22.31
CA SER A 254 28.23 -23.51 23.28
C SER A 254 26.71 -23.56 23.12
N ASP A 255 25.96 -23.12 24.14
CA ASP A 255 24.51 -22.93 24.08
C ASP A 255 24.11 -21.80 23.10
N MET A 256 25.06 -20.94 22.74
CA MET A 256 24.89 -19.91 21.72
C MET A 256 25.07 -20.42 20.29
N LYS A 257 25.40 -21.71 20.09
CA LYS A 257 25.74 -22.27 18.77
C LYS A 257 24.72 -21.90 17.69
N SER A 258 25.20 -21.44 16.54
CA SER A 258 24.33 -21.17 15.39
C SER A 258 23.64 -22.44 14.87
N PRO A 259 22.35 -22.38 14.49
CA PRO A 259 21.68 -23.52 13.87
C PRO A 259 22.33 -23.88 12.53
N ALA A 260 22.50 -22.89 11.65
CA ALA A 260 23.09 -23.08 10.34
C ALA A 260 24.60 -23.37 10.43
N LYS A 261 25.06 -24.25 9.54
CA LYS A 261 26.48 -24.50 9.25
C LYS A 261 26.81 -23.84 7.91
N ALA A 262 27.41 -22.65 7.93
CA ALA A 262 27.55 -21.80 6.75
C ALA A 262 28.93 -21.14 6.62
N LYS A 263 29.24 -20.64 5.42
CA LYS A 263 30.47 -19.87 5.15
C LYS A 263 30.30 -18.36 5.39
N LYS A 264 29.12 -17.83 5.08
CA LYS A 264 28.86 -16.38 5.03
C LYS A 264 28.11 -15.94 6.29
N TRP A 265 28.65 -14.94 6.97
CA TRP A 265 28.12 -14.33 8.19
C TRP A 265 28.22 -12.80 8.11
N THR A 266 27.38 -12.08 8.83
CA THR A 266 27.36 -10.61 8.79
C THR A 266 27.50 -10.01 10.18
N LEU A 267 28.19 -8.87 10.26
CA LEU A 267 28.29 -8.02 11.44
C LEU A 267 27.56 -6.71 11.14
N ILE A 268 26.36 -6.58 11.71
CA ILE A 268 25.54 -5.35 11.60
C ILE A 268 26.02 -4.35 12.65
N ASN A 269 26.26 -3.11 12.22
CA ASN A 269 26.88 -2.08 13.06
C ASN A 269 25.94 -1.44 14.08
N ASN A 270 24.61 -1.47 13.85
CA ASN A 270 23.58 -0.75 14.59
C ASN A 270 24.00 0.69 14.94
N TYR A 271 24.59 1.44 14.00
CA TYR A 271 25.14 2.77 14.31
C TYR A 271 24.05 3.83 14.55
N GLY A 272 22.98 3.83 13.75
CA GLY A 272 21.83 4.71 13.94
C GLY A 272 20.86 4.24 15.04
N ASP A 273 20.91 2.96 15.40
CA ASP A 273 20.16 2.38 16.50
C ASP A 273 20.95 2.47 17.81
N LYS A 274 20.69 3.54 18.58
CA LYS A 274 21.37 3.77 19.85
C LYS A 274 20.98 2.81 20.98
N SER A 275 19.93 1.99 20.80
CA SER A 275 19.63 0.90 21.71
C SER A 275 20.52 -0.33 21.48
N LEU A 276 21.15 -0.41 20.29
CA LEU A 276 21.93 -1.53 19.77
C LEU A 276 21.14 -2.84 19.59
N MET A 277 19.82 -2.84 19.84
CA MET A 277 19.01 -4.06 19.93
C MET A 277 17.72 -4.08 19.11
N ARG A 278 17.35 -3.03 18.36
CA ARG A 278 16.08 -3.02 17.59
C ARG A 278 15.97 -4.20 16.62
N ASN A 279 17.04 -4.48 15.89
CA ASN A 279 17.14 -5.67 15.04
C ASN A 279 16.99 -6.98 15.83
N LEU A 280 17.61 -7.09 17.01
CA LEU A 280 17.50 -8.28 17.88
C LEU A 280 16.06 -8.50 18.36
N VAL A 281 15.37 -7.42 18.75
CA VAL A 281 13.98 -7.46 19.21
C VAL A 281 13.05 -7.81 18.05
N SER A 282 13.24 -7.24 16.87
CA SER A 282 12.44 -7.59 15.69
C SER A 282 12.63 -9.04 15.26
N PHE A 283 13.85 -9.58 15.31
CA PHE A 283 14.08 -11.00 14.98
C PHE A 283 13.44 -11.92 16.02
N GLU A 284 13.39 -11.52 17.30
CA GLU A 284 12.64 -12.28 18.30
C GLU A 284 11.12 -12.21 18.05
N VAL A 285 10.59 -11.05 17.68
CA VAL A 285 9.18 -10.91 17.27
C VAL A 285 8.87 -11.81 16.07
N ALA A 286 9.71 -11.82 15.04
CA ALA A 286 9.57 -12.69 13.86
C ALA A 286 9.59 -14.19 14.21
N ARG A 287 10.49 -14.60 15.10
CA ARG A 287 10.56 -15.98 15.59
C ARG A 287 9.29 -16.39 16.33
N ARG A 288 8.74 -15.49 17.17
CA ARG A 288 7.47 -15.71 17.88
C ARG A 288 6.28 -15.76 16.92
N MET A 289 6.25 -14.88 15.91
CA MET A 289 5.25 -14.84 14.84
C MET A 289 5.34 -16.00 13.84
N LYS A 290 6.28 -16.93 14.03
CA LYS A 290 6.41 -18.15 13.22
C LYS A 290 6.74 -17.88 11.75
N MET A 291 7.55 -16.84 11.49
CA MET A 291 8.15 -16.65 10.16
C MET A 291 8.82 -17.94 9.66
N PRO A 292 8.73 -18.28 8.35
CA PRO A 292 9.33 -19.49 7.81
C PRO A 292 10.81 -19.63 8.15
N TYR A 293 11.53 -18.51 8.05
CA TYR A 293 12.90 -18.37 8.50
C TYR A 293 13.06 -17.07 9.30
N THR A 294 13.89 -17.11 10.34
CA THR A 294 14.33 -15.93 11.08
C THR A 294 15.84 -16.04 11.26
N PRO A 295 16.64 -15.04 10.82
CA PRO A 295 18.07 -15.05 10.96
C PRO A 295 18.49 -15.27 12.42
N TRP A 296 19.40 -16.21 12.63
CA TRP A 296 20.03 -16.37 13.93
C TRP A 296 21.00 -15.21 14.16
N SER A 297 20.98 -14.63 15.37
CA SER A 297 21.81 -13.49 15.71
C SER A 297 22.24 -13.46 17.18
N LYS A 298 23.42 -12.87 17.44
CA LYS A 298 23.96 -12.59 18.78
C LYS A 298 24.72 -11.25 18.81
N PRO A 299 24.62 -10.47 19.91
CA PRO A 299 25.47 -9.31 20.11
C PRO A 299 26.92 -9.75 20.39
N VAL A 300 27.90 -9.03 19.83
CA VAL A 300 29.34 -9.32 19.95
C VAL A 300 30.16 -8.04 20.02
N ASP A 301 31.31 -8.10 20.69
CA ASP A 301 32.33 -7.05 20.63
C ASP A 301 33.28 -7.31 19.46
N VAL A 302 33.55 -6.29 18.64
CA VAL A 302 34.39 -6.45 17.43
C VAL A 302 35.70 -5.68 17.55
N ILE A 303 36.79 -6.37 17.24
CA ILE A 303 38.12 -5.79 17.03
C ILE A 303 38.51 -6.05 15.59
N VAL A 304 39.01 -5.03 14.90
CA VAL A 304 39.62 -5.18 13.58
C VAL A 304 41.03 -4.65 13.65
N ASN A 305 42.02 -5.47 13.31
CA ASN A 305 43.41 -5.05 13.22
C ASN A 305 43.94 -4.39 14.51
N GLY A 306 43.59 -4.97 15.67
CA GLY A 306 43.95 -4.45 16.99
C GLY A 306 43.16 -3.22 17.46
N GLU A 307 42.24 -2.67 16.66
CA GLU A 307 41.39 -1.56 17.07
C GLU A 307 39.97 -2.01 17.43
N TYR A 308 39.49 -1.62 18.61
CA TYR A 308 38.10 -1.83 19.00
C TYR A 308 37.13 -1.01 18.12
N LYS A 309 36.17 -1.71 17.50
CA LYS A 309 35.17 -1.11 16.60
C LYS A 309 33.78 -1.00 17.25
N GLY A 310 33.55 -1.54 18.44
CA GLY A 310 32.28 -1.42 19.16
C GLY A 310 31.48 -2.72 19.24
N CYS A 311 30.24 -2.59 19.71
CA CYS A 311 29.23 -3.66 19.77
C CYS A 311 28.59 -3.89 18.39
N TYR A 312 28.51 -5.11 17.90
CA TYR A 312 27.85 -5.46 16.64
C TYR A 312 26.83 -6.57 16.87
N GLN A 313 25.95 -6.77 15.90
CA GLN A 313 25.12 -7.97 15.81
C GLN A 313 25.76 -8.93 14.80
N LEU A 314 26.30 -10.05 15.29
CA LEU A 314 26.68 -11.19 14.44
C LEU A 314 25.41 -11.94 14.06
N THR A 315 25.16 -12.11 12.77
CA THR A 315 23.94 -12.76 12.29
C THR A 315 24.19 -13.52 10.98
N ASP A 316 23.26 -14.42 10.66
CA ASP A 316 23.24 -15.08 9.36
C ASP A 316 23.29 -14.07 8.20
N GLN A 317 24.00 -14.45 7.12
CA GLN A 317 23.74 -13.88 5.81
C GLN A 317 22.51 -14.60 5.24
N ILE A 318 21.53 -13.86 4.70
CA ILE A 318 20.38 -14.49 4.04
C ILE A 318 20.87 -15.15 2.74
N THR A 319 20.87 -16.48 2.74
CA THR A 319 21.27 -17.35 1.63
C THR A 319 20.41 -18.62 1.64
N ILE A 320 20.36 -19.30 0.49
CA ILE A 320 19.83 -20.66 0.40
C ILE A 320 20.79 -21.61 1.11
N ASP A 321 20.39 -22.17 2.24
CA ASP A 321 21.16 -23.16 3.00
C ASP A 321 20.20 -23.90 3.95
N LYS A 322 20.59 -25.12 4.34
CA LYS A 322 19.91 -25.83 5.42
C LYS A 322 19.94 -24.99 6.70
N ASP A 323 18.79 -24.92 7.38
CA ASP A 323 18.55 -24.12 8.60
C ASP A 323 18.65 -22.59 8.37
N ARG A 324 18.60 -22.13 7.10
CA ARG A 324 18.34 -20.75 6.68
C ARG A 324 17.09 -20.70 5.79
N VAL A 325 17.19 -20.11 4.59
CA VAL A 325 16.19 -20.29 3.53
C VAL A 325 16.38 -21.69 2.95
N ASN A 326 15.54 -22.63 3.39
CA ASN A 326 15.70 -24.04 3.08
C ASN A 326 14.87 -24.43 1.84
N ILE A 327 15.35 -24.02 0.66
CA ILE A 327 14.81 -24.39 -0.66
C ILE A 327 15.88 -25.08 -1.51
N THR A 328 15.47 -25.70 -2.61
CA THR A 328 16.39 -26.34 -3.57
C THR A 328 17.20 -25.29 -4.32
N GLU A 329 18.53 -25.29 -4.20
CA GLU A 329 19.39 -24.35 -4.96
C GLU A 329 19.45 -24.72 -6.45
N MET A 330 19.39 -23.73 -7.34
CA MET A 330 19.44 -23.94 -8.79
C MET A 330 20.88 -23.97 -9.34
N THR A 331 21.01 -24.61 -10.51
CA THR A 331 22.20 -24.58 -11.36
C THR A 331 21.92 -23.89 -12.70
N PRO A 332 22.96 -23.45 -13.44
CA PRO A 332 22.77 -22.88 -14.78
C PRO A 332 22.13 -23.84 -15.80
N ASP A 333 22.12 -25.15 -15.54
CA ASP A 333 21.52 -26.16 -16.44
C ASP A 333 20.01 -26.34 -16.21
N ASP A 334 19.45 -25.78 -15.13
CA ASP A 334 18.03 -25.87 -14.79
C ASP A 334 17.20 -24.84 -15.59
N ILE A 335 17.02 -25.06 -16.90
CA ILE A 335 16.43 -24.10 -17.85
C ILE A 335 15.08 -24.50 -18.46
N GLU A 336 14.55 -25.69 -18.15
CA GLU A 336 13.26 -26.15 -18.68
C GLU A 336 12.52 -27.11 -17.73
N GLY A 337 11.25 -27.37 -18.02
CA GLY A 337 10.41 -28.30 -17.26
C GLY A 337 10.26 -27.93 -15.79
N GLU A 338 10.14 -28.93 -14.90
CA GLU A 338 10.02 -28.72 -13.45
C GLU A 338 11.28 -28.08 -12.86
N ALA A 339 12.46 -28.32 -13.43
CA ALA A 339 13.73 -27.78 -12.94
C ALA A 339 13.78 -26.24 -12.97
N LEU A 340 13.15 -25.62 -13.97
CA LEU A 340 13.01 -24.15 -14.11
C LEU A 340 12.02 -23.55 -13.10
N THR A 341 11.21 -24.35 -12.40
CA THR A 341 10.09 -23.79 -11.63
C THR A 341 10.46 -23.26 -10.25
N GLY A 342 11.70 -23.35 -9.80
CA GLY A 342 12.05 -22.85 -8.46
C GLY A 342 13.46 -23.12 -8.01
N GLY A 343 13.71 -22.72 -6.76
CA GLY A 343 15.04 -22.47 -6.21
C GLY A 343 15.44 -21.00 -6.25
N TYR A 344 14.44 -20.13 -6.22
CA TYR A 344 14.60 -18.68 -6.32
C TYR A 344 14.55 -18.03 -4.96
N LEU A 345 15.52 -17.15 -4.69
CA LEU A 345 15.52 -16.24 -3.58
C LEU A 345 15.53 -14.81 -4.13
N LEU A 346 14.47 -14.07 -3.84
CA LEU A 346 14.22 -12.72 -4.32
C LEU A 346 14.22 -11.74 -3.14
N GLU A 347 14.47 -10.48 -3.42
CA GLU A 347 14.34 -9.38 -2.46
C GLU A 347 13.52 -8.26 -3.11
N LEU A 348 12.40 -7.89 -2.49
CA LEU A 348 11.79 -6.58 -2.71
C LEU A 348 12.77 -5.55 -2.14
N ASP A 349 13.51 -4.90 -3.03
CA ASP A 349 14.77 -4.21 -2.71
C ASP A 349 14.69 -2.73 -3.09
N GLY A 350 14.71 -1.85 -2.09
CA GLY A 350 14.74 -0.40 -2.29
C GLY A 350 15.96 0.11 -3.08
N TYR A 351 16.99 -0.72 -3.25
CA TYR A 351 18.22 -0.44 -3.97
C TYR A 351 18.44 -1.34 -5.20
N ALA A 352 17.42 -2.04 -5.70
CA ALA A 352 17.55 -3.01 -6.79
C ALA A 352 18.31 -2.48 -8.02
N TYR A 353 18.12 -1.20 -8.36
CA TYR A 353 18.80 -0.53 -9.48
C TYR A 353 20.34 -0.43 -9.35
N GLN A 354 20.89 -0.75 -8.18
CA GLN A 354 22.35 -0.83 -7.93
C GLN A 354 22.89 -2.26 -8.02
N GLU A 355 22.02 -3.25 -8.18
CA GLU A 355 22.36 -4.66 -8.31
C GLU A 355 22.42 -5.05 -9.80
N THR A 356 23.18 -6.09 -10.14
CA THR A 356 23.33 -6.53 -11.54
C THR A 356 22.13 -7.33 -12.00
N SER A 357 21.55 -8.15 -11.12
CA SER A 357 20.40 -9.03 -11.44
C SER A 357 19.15 -8.54 -10.71
N TRP A 358 18.31 -7.81 -11.44
CA TRP A 358 17.04 -7.29 -10.94
C TRP A 358 16.05 -7.01 -12.07
N PHE A 359 14.78 -6.91 -11.75
CA PHE A 359 13.73 -6.45 -12.66
C PHE A 359 12.74 -5.53 -11.93
N GLN A 360 12.06 -4.67 -12.69
CA GLN A 360 10.91 -3.94 -12.19
C GLN A 360 9.66 -4.76 -12.53
N SER A 361 8.95 -5.20 -11.49
CA SER A 361 7.69 -5.94 -11.67
C SER A 361 6.63 -5.09 -12.37
N ARG A 362 5.56 -5.77 -12.83
CA ARG A 362 4.44 -5.18 -13.56
C ARG A 362 3.81 -3.99 -12.84
N PHE A 363 3.69 -4.07 -11.51
CA PHE A 363 3.15 -2.97 -10.71
C PHE A 363 4.23 -2.06 -10.16
N GLY A 364 5.47 -2.16 -10.62
CA GLY A 364 6.56 -1.23 -10.33
C GLY A 364 7.33 -1.49 -9.05
N SER A 365 7.11 -2.64 -8.39
CA SER A 365 7.94 -3.11 -7.28
C SER A 365 9.34 -3.49 -7.80
N PRO A 366 10.43 -2.97 -7.24
CA PRO A 366 11.80 -3.34 -7.61
C PRO A 366 12.20 -4.69 -6.98
N ILE A 367 12.56 -5.67 -7.80
CA ILE A 367 12.89 -7.03 -7.35
C ILE A 367 14.33 -7.37 -7.73
N THR A 368 15.17 -7.60 -6.72
CA THR A 368 16.53 -8.15 -6.91
C THR A 368 16.47 -9.67 -6.87
N ILE A 369 17.19 -10.34 -7.77
CA ILE A 369 17.35 -11.79 -7.76
C ILE A 369 18.62 -12.13 -6.98
N LYS A 370 18.48 -12.66 -5.76
CA LYS A 370 19.62 -13.01 -4.89
C LYS A 370 20.17 -14.40 -5.18
N SER A 371 19.33 -15.32 -5.62
CA SER A 371 19.73 -16.66 -6.07
C SER A 371 18.78 -17.17 -7.17
N PRO A 372 19.28 -17.68 -8.31
CA PRO A 372 20.69 -17.72 -8.74
C PRO A 372 21.38 -16.34 -8.71
N ASP A 373 22.68 -16.32 -8.45
CA ASP A 373 23.42 -15.06 -8.40
C ASP A 373 23.71 -14.51 -9.80
N GLU A 374 24.19 -13.27 -9.88
CA GLU A 374 24.46 -12.56 -11.14
C GLU A 374 25.44 -13.28 -12.09
N ASN A 375 26.26 -14.20 -11.58
CA ASN A 375 27.22 -14.96 -12.37
C ASN A 375 26.69 -16.33 -12.82
N SER A 376 25.54 -16.75 -12.30
CA SER A 376 24.95 -18.08 -12.53
C SER A 376 23.56 -18.05 -13.16
N ILE A 377 22.84 -16.93 -13.06
CA ILE A 377 21.51 -16.77 -13.64
C ILE A 377 21.53 -16.82 -15.17
N THR A 378 20.62 -17.57 -15.78
CA THR A 378 20.42 -17.61 -17.24
C THR A 378 19.24 -16.73 -17.68
N THR A 379 19.13 -16.47 -18.99
CA THR A 379 18.03 -15.71 -19.58
C THR A 379 16.67 -16.37 -19.32
N GLU A 380 16.59 -17.69 -19.45
CA GLU A 380 15.37 -18.48 -19.25
C GLU A 380 14.88 -18.39 -17.80
N GLN A 381 15.81 -18.48 -16.85
CA GLN A 381 15.52 -18.35 -15.41
C GLN A 381 15.04 -16.95 -15.06
N HIS A 382 15.72 -15.92 -15.58
CA HIS A 382 15.29 -14.53 -15.38
C HIS A 382 13.87 -14.30 -15.91
N GLN A 383 13.60 -14.71 -17.14
CA GLN A 383 12.27 -14.59 -17.77
C GLN A 383 11.20 -15.35 -16.99
N TYR A 384 11.51 -16.56 -16.49
CA TYR A 384 10.56 -17.32 -15.68
C TYR A 384 10.20 -16.58 -14.38
N ILE A 385 11.19 -16.11 -13.62
CA ILE A 385 10.97 -15.41 -12.34
C ILE A 385 10.13 -14.16 -12.56
N GLU A 386 10.52 -13.33 -13.53
CA GLU A 386 9.83 -12.08 -13.84
C GLU A 386 8.38 -12.35 -14.24
N ASN A 387 8.15 -13.32 -15.13
CA ASN A 387 6.80 -13.71 -15.54
C ASN A 387 5.97 -14.26 -14.39
N PHE A 388 6.54 -15.11 -13.53
CA PHE A 388 5.83 -15.69 -12.39
C PHE A 388 5.42 -14.62 -11.38
N TYR A 389 6.34 -13.70 -11.06
CA TYR A 389 6.07 -12.59 -10.14
C TYR A 389 4.99 -11.64 -10.71
N ASN A 390 5.12 -11.29 -11.99
CA ASN A 390 4.14 -10.44 -12.69
C ASN A 390 2.75 -11.09 -12.77
N GLN A 391 2.67 -12.41 -12.92
CA GLN A 391 1.40 -13.16 -12.87
C GLN A 391 0.80 -13.15 -11.47
N MET A 392 1.60 -13.30 -10.41
CA MET A 392 1.14 -13.21 -9.03
C MET A 392 0.53 -11.82 -8.74
N GLU A 393 1.21 -10.73 -9.12
CA GLU A 393 0.66 -9.38 -8.94
C GLU A 393 -0.62 -9.17 -9.78
N ALA A 394 -0.67 -9.72 -11.01
CA ALA A 394 -1.87 -9.67 -11.83
C ALA A 394 -3.05 -10.41 -11.19
N ARG A 395 -2.83 -11.55 -10.53
CA ARG A 395 -3.89 -12.27 -9.79
C ARG A 395 -4.39 -11.51 -8.58
N ILE A 396 -3.52 -10.81 -7.85
CA ILE A 396 -3.94 -9.89 -6.76
C ILE A 396 -4.90 -8.83 -7.31
N MET A 397 -4.63 -8.31 -8.50
CA MET A 397 -5.38 -7.20 -9.08
C MET A 397 -6.59 -7.64 -9.91
N SER A 398 -6.71 -8.95 -10.20
CA SER A 398 -7.81 -9.54 -10.95
C SER A 398 -9.18 -9.40 -10.27
N LYS A 399 -10.25 -9.66 -11.02
CA LYS A 399 -11.62 -9.75 -10.50
C LYS A 399 -11.79 -10.93 -9.53
N ASN A 400 -11.14 -12.06 -9.82
CA ASN A 400 -11.23 -13.28 -9.03
C ASN A 400 -10.15 -13.35 -7.92
N PHE A 401 -9.54 -12.22 -7.53
CA PHE A 401 -8.43 -12.22 -6.58
C PHE A 401 -8.73 -12.90 -5.24
N LYS A 402 -10.01 -12.88 -4.78
CA LYS A 402 -10.46 -13.57 -3.56
C LYS A 402 -10.57 -15.08 -3.72
N ASP A 403 -10.69 -15.58 -4.96
CA ASP A 403 -10.87 -17.00 -5.25
C ASP A 403 -9.61 -17.79 -4.85
N PRO A 404 -9.74 -18.94 -4.16
CA PRO A 404 -8.60 -19.70 -3.69
C PRO A 404 -7.77 -20.34 -4.81
N GLU A 405 -8.36 -20.64 -5.97
CA GLU A 405 -7.70 -21.32 -7.10
C GLU A 405 -7.34 -20.32 -8.22
N LEU A 406 -8.23 -19.38 -8.52
CA LEU A 406 -8.07 -18.39 -9.58
C LEU A 406 -7.40 -17.10 -9.09
N GLY A 407 -7.50 -16.79 -7.79
CA GLY A 407 -6.95 -15.59 -7.18
C GLY A 407 -5.50 -15.71 -6.72
N TYR A 408 -5.04 -14.76 -5.89
CA TYR A 408 -3.62 -14.68 -5.53
C TYR A 408 -3.15 -15.82 -4.63
N ARG A 409 -4.05 -16.49 -3.89
CA ARG A 409 -3.73 -17.61 -3.00
C ARG A 409 -3.18 -18.84 -3.72
N SER A 410 -3.38 -18.97 -5.03
CA SER A 410 -2.76 -20.01 -5.84
C SER A 410 -1.27 -19.75 -6.11
N MET A 411 -0.81 -18.50 -5.96
CA MET A 411 0.56 -18.09 -6.30
C MET A 411 1.33 -17.42 -5.15
N LEU A 412 0.66 -17.01 -4.07
CA LEU A 412 1.27 -16.38 -2.90
C LEU A 412 0.79 -17.08 -1.62
N ASP A 413 1.73 -17.47 -0.77
CA ASP A 413 1.45 -18.11 0.51
C ASP A 413 0.93 -17.09 1.53
N GLU A 414 -0.39 -17.08 1.70
CA GLU A 414 -1.12 -16.16 2.60
C GLU A 414 -0.56 -16.16 4.03
N LYS A 415 -0.25 -17.34 4.59
CA LYS A 415 0.24 -17.44 5.97
C LYS A 415 1.58 -16.72 6.13
N SER A 416 2.51 -16.91 5.20
CA SER A 416 3.81 -16.24 5.23
C SER A 416 3.69 -14.72 5.11
N LEU A 417 2.77 -14.25 4.25
CA LEU A 417 2.47 -12.82 4.12
C LEU A 417 1.91 -12.24 5.42
N GLN A 418 0.98 -12.94 6.07
CA GLN A 418 0.39 -12.52 7.35
C GLN A 418 1.43 -12.45 8.47
N CYS A 419 2.29 -13.46 8.59
CA CYS A 419 3.36 -13.48 9.58
C CYS A 419 4.30 -12.29 9.37
N TYR A 420 4.74 -12.07 8.13
CA TYR A 420 5.62 -10.95 7.78
C TYR A 420 4.96 -9.61 8.10
N TRP A 421 3.74 -9.40 7.60
CA TRP A 421 3.01 -8.15 7.78
C TRP A 421 2.76 -7.82 9.26
N LEU A 422 2.41 -8.81 10.08
CA LEU A 422 2.24 -8.60 11.53
C LEU A 422 3.53 -8.22 12.24
N VAL A 423 4.69 -8.74 11.82
CA VAL A 423 5.99 -8.33 12.36
C VAL A 423 6.28 -6.87 11.99
N GLU A 424 6.12 -6.51 10.72
CA GLU A 424 6.37 -5.15 10.24
C GLU A 424 5.43 -4.14 10.93
N GLU A 425 4.14 -4.47 11.09
CA GLU A 425 3.19 -3.59 11.78
C GLU A 425 3.41 -3.54 13.29
N LEU A 426 3.70 -4.66 13.96
CA LEU A 426 3.96 -4.65 15.41
C LEU A 426 5.22 -3.86 15.76
N THR A 427 6.23 -3.89 14.89
CA THR A 427 7.46 -3.13 15.09
C THR A 427 7.38 -1.72 14.52
N GLY A 428 6.38 -1.42 13.68
CA GLY A 428 6.19 -0.13 13.02
C GLY A 428 7.37 0.21 12.12
N ASN A 429 7.80 -0.75 11.31
CA ASN A 429 8.92 -0.56 10.40
C ASN A 429 8.49 0.33 9.21
N PRO A 430 9.10 1.52 9.05
CA PRO A 430 8.76 2.43 7.96
C PRO A 430 9.19 1.93 6.57
N ASP A 431 10.16 1.01 6.50
CA ASP A 431 10.71 0.45 5.26
C ASP A 431 10.24 -1.00 5.03
N ALA A 432 9.08 -1.37 5.59
CA ALA A 432 8.42 -2.64 5.28
C ALA A 432 8.25 -2.81 3.76
N PHE A 433 8.59 -3.99 3.23
CA PHE A 433 8.64 -4.29 1.79
C PHE A 433 9.71 -3.52 0.97
N HIS A 434 10.76 -2.96 1.59
CA HIS A 434 12.01 -2.54 0.92
C HIS A 434 13.22 -3.45 1.21
N SER A 435 13.11 -4.33 2.21
CA SER A 435 14.09 -5.37 2.57
C SER A 435 13.37 -6.70 2.84
N CYS A 436 12.44 -7.07 1.95
CA CYS A 436 11.57 -8.22 2.11
C CYS A 436 12.02 -9.38 1.21
N TYR A 437 12.39 -10.50 1.83
CA TYR A 437 12.91 -11.66 1.13
C TYR A 437 11.79 -12.64 0.80
N ILE A 438 11.70 -13.04 -0.46
CA ILE A 438 10.68 -13.94 -0.99
C ILE A 438 11.36 -15.16 -1.61
N SER A 439 10.81 -16.34 -1.37
CA SER A 439 11.33 -17.59 -1.93
C SER A 439 10.31 -18.29 -2.83
N LYS A 440 10.79 -19.09 -3.77
CA LYS A 440 9.99 -20.10 -4.50
C LYS A 440 10.81 -21.37 -4.61
N ASP A 441 10.34 -22.46 -3.99
CA ASP A 441 11.00 -23.76 -4.09
C ASP A 441 10.64 -24.46 -5.41
N ARG A 442 11.49 -25.40 -5.84
CA ARG A 442 11.28 -26.18 -7.06
C ARG A 442 9.96 -26.97 -6.98
N GLY A 443 9.15 -26.89 -8.04
CA GLY A 443 7.83 -27.53 -8.11
C GLY A 443 6.76 -26.88 -7.23
N ALA A 444 7.07 -25.82 -6.47
CA ALA A 444 6.08 -25.14 -5.65
C ALA A 444 5.23 -24.18 -6.49
N ASP A 445 3.92 -24.18 -6.26
CA ASP A 445 3.00 -23.27 -6.97
C ASP A 445 2.98 -21.85 -6.38
N LYS A 446 3.62 -21.62 -5.22
CA LYS A 446 3.50 -20.37 -4.45
C LYS A 446 4.84 -19.74 -4.14
N LEU A 447 4.88 -18.41 -4.24
CA LEU A 447 5.87 -17.56 -3.58
C LEU A 447 5.58 -17.53 -2.08
N ARG A 448 6.64 -17.57 -1.26
CA ARG A 448 6.56 -17.47 0.19
C ARG A 448 7.34 -16.25 0.66
N VAL A 449 6.76 -15.43 1.53
CA VAL A 449 7.49 -14.36 2.22
C VAL A 449 8.36 -14.99 3.30
N GLU A 450 9.66 -15.04 3.07
CA GLU A 450 10.55 -15.99 3.73
C GLU A 450 11.07 -15.47 5.07
N THR A 451 11.52 -14.21 5.11
CA THR A 451 12.15 -13.63 6.30
C THR A 451 12.06 -12.10 6.32
N VAL A 452 12.22 -11.55 7.53
CA VAL A 452 12.37 -10.13 7.81
C VAL A 452 13.83 -9.68 7.81
N TRP A 453 14.11 -8.40 7.53
CA TRP A 453 15.45 -7.78 7.58
C TRP A 453 15.38 -6.25 7.77
N ASP A 454 16.45 -5.62 8.29
CA ASP A 454 16.63 -4.16 8.52
C ASP A 454 15.53 -3.46 9.36
N PHE A 455 15.69 -3.47 10.70
CA PHE A 455 14.77 -2.83 11.67
C PHE A 455 15.41 -1.73 12.52
N ASP A 456 16.55 -1.16 12.12
CA ASP A 456 17.18 -0.10 12.90
C ASP A 456 16.34 1.19 12.96
N LEU A 457 15.44 1.39 11.99
CA LEU A 457 14.47 2.50 11.94
C LEU A 457 13.10 2.19 12.58
N ALA A 458 12.87 0.94 12.97
CA ALA A 458 11.62 0.52 13.59
C ALA A 458 11.47 1.07 15.03
N PHE A 459 10.30 0.82 15.64
CA PHE A 459 9.95 1.25 16.99
C PHE A 459 10.03 2.77 17.15
N ASP A 460 9.36 3.48 16.24
CA ASP A 460 9.31 4.94 16.18
C ASP A 460 10.71 5.59 16.02
N ASN A 461 11.72 4.89 15.52
CA ASN A 461 13.06 5.44 15.36
C ASN A 461 13.30 6.19 14.03
N ASP A 462 12.23 6.68 13.40
CA ASP A 462 12.28 7.37 12.11
C ASP A 462 11.47 8.69 12.09
N SER A 463 12.19 9.79 11.93
CA SER A 463 11.66 11.16 11.79
C SER A 463 10.72 11.37 10.61
N ARG A 464 10.74 10.51 9.57
CA ARG A 464 9.79 10.56 8.46
C ARG A 464 8.36 10.25 8.88
N TYR A 465 8.20 9.42 9.92
CA TYR A 465 6.90 8.83 10.30
C TYR A 465 6.61 8.92 11.80
N TYR A 466 7.42 9.65 12.57
CA TYR A 466 7.25 9.77 14.00
C TYR A 466 6.14 10.75 14.40
N PRO A 467 5.26 10.39 15.36
CA PRO A 467 5.03 9.04 15.88
C PRO A 467 4.17 8.21 14.90
N ASN A 468 4.47 6.92 14.75
CA ASN A 468 3.86 6.07 13.71
C ASN A 468 2.33 6.02 13.82
N ARG A 469 1.78 6.15 15.04
CA ARG A 469 0.33 6.14 15.33
C ARG A 469 -0.47 7.26 14.64
N ASN A 470 0.19 8.30 14.13
CA ASN A 470 -0.48 9.41 13.46
C ASN A 470 -0.84 9.12 11.99
N TYR A 471 -0.44 7.95 11.46
CA TYR A 471 -0.52 7.64 10.04
C TYR A 471 -1.54 6.55 9.74
N GLY A 472 -2.82 6.79 10.04
CA GLY A 472 -3.92 5.87 9.73
C GLY A 472 -3.91 4.57 10.58
N ASP A 473 -4.68 3.57 10.15
CA ASP A 473 -4.87 2.36 10.95
C ASP A 473 -3.69 1.40 10.93
N TYR A 474 -3.04 1.26 9.78
CA TYR A 474 -1.86 0.42 9.60
C TYR A 474 -0.83 1.17 8.79
N LEU A 475 0.43 1.14 9.21
CA LEU A 475 1.50 1.95 8.62
C LEU A 475 1.66 1.57 7.15
N SER A 476 1.85 0.29 6.85
CA SER A 476 1.99 -0.25 5.49
C SER A 476 0.82 0.07 4.54
N LEU A 477 -0.41 0.26 5.05
CA LEU A 477 -1.58 0.61 4.22
C LEU A 477 -1.77 2.13 4.06
N ALA A 478 -1.40 2.90 5.07
CA ALA A 478 -1.56 4.35 5.08
C ALA A 478 -0.39 5.08 4.41
N ARG A 479 0.85 4.68 4.73
CA ARG A 479 2.11 5.09 4.09
C ARG A 479 3.20 4.09 4.47
N GLY A 480 3.77 3.39 3.49
CA GLY A 480 4.90 2.50 3.72
C GLY A 480 6.01 2.77 2.71
N GLY A 481 7.25 2.63 3.14
CA GLY A 481 8.43 2.49 2.29
C GLY A 481 8.41 1.15 1.57
N ALA A 482 7.38 0.93 0.74
CA ALA A 482 7.08 -0.33 0.06
C ALA A 482 6.94 -0.14 -1.46
N GLY A 483 7.20 1.07 -1.96
CA GLY A 483 6.84 1.48 -3.31
C GLY A 483 5.37 1.14 -3.64
N ASN A 484 5.19 0.38 -4.72
CA ASN A 484 3.86 0.03 -5.24
C ASN A 484 3.22 -1.21 -4.57
N SER A 485 3.92 -1.91 -3.67
CA SER A 485 3.35 -3.04 -2.89
C SER A 485 2.16 -2.62 -2.04
N ARG A 486 2.07 -1.33 -1.69
CA ARG A 486 0.91 -0.76 -1.00
C ARG A 486 -0.40 -0.95 -1.76
N THR A 487 -0.38 -0.79 -3.09
CA THR A 487 -1.58 -0.97 -3.93
C THR A 487 -2.05 -2.42 -3.89
N LEU A 488 -1.11 -3.36 -3.98
CA LEU A 488 -1.38 -4.80 -3.88
C LEU A 488 -1.92 -5.18 -2.50
N LEU A 489 -1.30 -4.67 -1.42
CA LEU A 489 -1.78 -4.90 -0.06
C LEU A 489 -3.17 -4.32 0.15
N LYS A 490 -3.43 -3.08 -0.25
CA LYS A 490 -4.79 -2.49 -0.16
C LYS A 490 -5.82 -3.37 -0.85
N ARG A 491 -5.49 -3.93 -2.01
CA ARG A 491 -6.36 -4.87 -2.72
C ARG A 491 -6.59 -6.15 -1.92
N ILE A 492 -5.54 -6.78 -1.40
CA ILE A 492 -5.65 -7.97 -0.53
C ILE A 492 -6.49 -7.67 0.71
N PHE A 493 -6.35 -6.50 1.33
CA PHE A 493 -7.14 -6.10 2.51
C PHE A 493 -8.63 -5.82 2.21
N THR A 494 -9.05 -5.84 0.94
CA THR A 494 -10.49 -5.87 0.59
C THR A 494 -11.08 -7.29 0.57
N ASP A 495 -10.25 -8.30 0.80
CA ASP A 495 -10.65 -9.69 0.98
C ASP A 495 -10.93 -9.98 2.46
N GLU A 496 -12.20 -10.20 2.77
CA GLU A 496 -12.68 -10.46 4.13
C GLU A 496 -12.05 -11.73 4.71
N ALA A 497 -11.89 -12.79 3.91
CA ALA A 497 -11.28 -14.04 4.38
C ALA A 497 -9.81 -13.87 4.79
N PHE A 498 -9.07 -13.00 4.07
CA PHE A 498 -7.71 -12.63 4.46
C PHE A 498 -7.71 -11.86 5.79
N CYS A 499 -8.61 -10.89 5.94
CA CYS A 499 -8.71 -10.08 7.15
C CYS A 499 -9.11 -10.92 8.38
N ASP A 500 -10.04 -11.87 8.22
CA ASP A 500 -10.49 -12.75 9.30
C ASP A 500 -9.38 -13.70 9.77
N SER A 501 -8.64 -14.28 8.82
CA SER A 501 -7.51 -15.16 9.13
C SER A 501 -6.33 -14.39 9.74
N LEU A 502 -6.07 -13.16 9.29
CA LEU A 502 -5.08 -12.26 9.90
C LEU A 502 -5.45 -11.90 11.34
N ARG A 503 -6.72 -11.57 11.61
CA ARG A 503 -7.24 -11.32 12.98
C ARG A 503 -7.08 -12.55 13.87
N THR A 504 -7.47 -13.72 13.37
CA THR A 504 -7.30 -15.00 14.09
C THR A 504 -5.83 -15.28 14.42
N MET A 505 -4.93 -14.98 13.48
CA MET A 505 -3.49 -15.12 13.69
C MET A 505 -2.99 -14.16 14.77
N TRP A 506 -3.40 -12.89 14.74
CA TRP A 506 -3.06 -11.92 15.79
C TRP A 506 -3.53 -12.39 17.16
N GLU A 507 -4.80 -12.80 17.31
CA GLU A 507 -5.32 -13.32 18.57
C GLU A 507 -4.54 -14.54 19.08
N THR A 508 -4.19 -15.45 18.17
CA THR A 508 -3.37 -16.63 18.50
C THR A 508 -1.98 -16.20 18.97
N ALA A 509 -1.36 -15.23 18.29
CA ALA A 509 -0.06 -14.71 18.67
C ALA A 509 -0.07 -14.09 20.08
N ARG A 510 -1.14 -13.33 20.38
CA ARG A 510 -1.39 -12.71 21.69
C ARG A 510 -1.55 -13.73 22.81
N ARG A 511 -2.29 -14.82 22.56
CA ARG A 511 -2.57 -15.85 23.58
C ARG A 511 -1.46 -16.89 23.75
N GLU A 512 -0.84 -17.31 22.65
CA GLU A 512 -0.08 -18.57 22.59
C GLU A 512 1.38 -18.38 22.17
N TRP A 513 1.73 -17.30 21.47
CA TRP A 513 3.09 -17.12 20.91
C TRP A 513 3.94 -16.13 21.70
N GLY A 514 3.46 -15.67 22.86
CA GLY A 514 4.21 -14.76 23.73
C GLY A 514 4.34 -13.35 23.15
N ILE A 515 3.42 -12.93 22.28
CA ILE A 515 3.32 -11.55 21.84
C ILE A 515 2.49 -10.80 22.90
N THR A 516 3.09 -10.51 24.05
CA THR A 516 2.49 -9.67 25.10
C THR A 516 3.40 -8.51 25.44
N GLU A 517 2.85 -7.45 26.03
CA GLU A 517 3.64 -6.30 26.47
C GLU A 517 4.72 -6.76 27.45
N GLU A 518 4.32 -7.54 28.47
CA GLU A 518 5.20 -8.03 29.52
C GLU A 518 6.31 -8.92 28.95
N SER A 519 5.96 -9.80 28.01
CA SER A 519 6.92 -10.76 27.45
C SER A 519 7.96 -10.10 26.53
N LEU A 520 7.55 -9.10 25.74
CA LEU A 520 8.45 -8.36 24.87
C LEU A 520 9.32 -7.38 25.68
N ILE A 521 8.76 -6.70 26.68
CA ILE A 521 9.53 -5.87 27.61
C ILE A 521 10.56 -6.71 28.39
N ALA A 522 10.19 -7.90 28.87
CA ALA A 522 11.14 -8.79 29.54
C ALA A 522 12.31 -9.20 28.63
N TYR A 523 12.07 -9.39 27.33
CA TYR A 523 13.14 -9.65 26.36
C TYR A 523 14.04 -8.42 26.13
N ILE A 524 13.44 -7.22 26.04
CA ILE A 524 14.18 -5.95 25.96
C ILE A 524 15.08 -5.79 27.20
N ASP A 525 14.54 -6.02 28.40
CA ASP A 525 15.28 -5.89 29.66
C ASP A 525 16.43 -6.89 29.76
N SER A 526 16.19 -8.15 29.38
CA SER A 526 17.22 -9.18 29.33
C SER A 526 18.34 -8.80 28.35
N THR A 527 17.98 -8.25 27.18
CA THR A 527 18.94 -7.85 26.15
C THR A 527 19.73 -6.62 26.58
N ALA A 528 19.08 -5.63 27.21
CA ALA A 528 19.74 -4.45 27.77
C ALA A 528 20.76 -4.83 28.87
N ASN A 529 20.40 -5.80 29.72
CA ASN A 529 21.30 -6.34 30.74
C ASN A 529 22.50 -7.07 30.11
N GLU A 530 22.29 -7.85 29.05
CA GLU A 530 23.37 -8.51 28.30
C GLU A 530 24.31 -7.48 27.62
N LEU A 531 23.79 -6.33 27.20
CA LEU A 531 24.55 -5.28 26.52
C LEU A 531 25.25 -4.29 27.45
N GLN A 532 25.03 -4.35 28.77
CA GLN A 532 25.38 -3.27 29.71
C GLN A 532 26.86 -2.87 29.68
N GLU A 533 27.78 -3.84 29.60
CA GLU A 533 29.22 -3.58 29.58
C GLU A 533 29.69 -3.13 28.19
N SER A 534 29.27 -3.84 27.14
CA SER A 534 29.66 -3.53 25.76
C SER A 534 29.12 -2.18 25.28
N GLN A 535 27.88 -1.79 25.63
CA GLN A 535 27.33 -0.49 25.25
C GLN A 535 28.19 0.67 25.78
N ARG A 536 28.77 0.54 26.98
CA ARG A 536 29.63 1.57 27.56
C ARG A 536 30.88 1.77 26.71
N LEU A 537 31.56 0.68 26.34
CA LEU A 537 32.73 0.73 25.46
C LEU A 537 32.36 1.26 24.06
N ASN A 538 31.22 0.80 23.52
CA ASN A 538 30.70 1.24 22.23
C ASN A 538 30.47 2.76 22.20
N PHE A 539 29.88 3.36 23.23
CA PHE A 539 29.60 4.80 23.25
C PHE A 539 30.78 5.66 23.70
N ILE A 540 31.84 5.08 24.29
CA ILE A 540 33.16 5.72 24.36
C ILE A 540 33.75 5.80 22.94
N ARG A 541 33.68 4.71 22.17
CA ARG A 541 34.19 4.65 20.79
C ARG A 541 33.39 5.56 19.85
N TRP A 542 32.08 5.59 20.02
CA TRP A 542 31.11 6.28 19.18
C TRP A 542 30.22 7.19 20.04
N PRO A 543 30.66 8.41 20.39
CA PRO A 543 29.95 9.29 21.33
C PRO A 543 28.74 9.99 20.66
N ILE A 544 27.69 9.22 20.38
CA ILE A 544 26.53 9.66 19.57
C ILE A 544 25.21 9.78 20.36
N LEU A 545 25.17 9.35 21.63
CA LEU A 545 23.94 9.29 22.45
C LEU A 545 23.20 10.63 22.54
N SER A 546 23.93 11.75 22.54
CA SER A 546 23.36 13.10 22.66
C SER A 546 23.20 13.82 21.31
N THR A 547 23.33 13.12 20.17
CA THR A 547 23.20 13.73 18.83
C THR A 547 22.25 12.94 17.94
N PRO A 548 21.40 13.58 17.12
CA PRO A 548 20.64 12.86 16.10
C PRO A 548 21.59 12.18 15.10
N LYS A 549 21.36 10.91 14.79
CA LYS A 549 22.05 10.15 13.73
C LYS A 549 21.01 9.47 12.85
N HIS A 550 21.39 9.20 11.60
CA HIS A 550 20.51 8.61 10.61
C HIS A 550 19.16 9.37 10.55
N LEU A 551 18.03 8.73 10.84
CA LEU A 551 16.70 9.35 10.87
C LEU A 551 16.09 9.44 12.28
N ASN A 552 16.89 9.38 13.36
CA ASN A 552 16.33 9.40 14.72
C ASN A 552 15.44 10.65 14.96
N PRO A 553 14.17 10.50 15.36
CA PRO A 553 13.29 11.65 15.65
C PRO A 553 13.59 12.29 16.99
N ARG A 554 14.15 11.53 17.93
CA ARG A 554 14.45 11.97 19.29
C ARG A 554 15.85 11.55 19.72
N VAL A 555 16.35 12.23 20.76
CA VAL A 555 17.66 11.99 21.36
C VAL A 555 17.44 11.81 22.86
N ALA A 556 17.57 10.58 23.37
CA ALA A 556 17.34 10.32 24.79
C ALA A 556 18.50 10.77 25.69
N GLY A 557 19.67 11.02 25.11
CA GLY A 557 20.85 11.60 25.79
C GLY A 557 21.73 10.58 26.50
N ASN A 558 21.19 9.42 26.90
CA ASN A 558 21.92 8.29 27.48
C ASN A 558 21.31 6.94 27.01
N TYR A 559 22.01 5.83 27.26
CA TYR A 559 21.59 4.50 26.82
C TYR A 559 20.27 4.04 27.45
N ASP A 560 20.09 4.22 28.76
CA ASP A 560 18.87 3.78 29.46
C ASP A 560 17.60 4.47 28.91
N GLY A 561 17.70 5.73 28.51
CA GLY A 561 16.62 6.44 27.84
C GLY A 561 16.30 5.93 26.43
N GLU A 562 17.29 5.40 25.70
CA GLU A 562 17.07 4.74 24.41
C GLU A 562 16.41 3.36 24.59
N VAL A 563 16.70 2.65 25.69
CA VAL A 563 16.00 1.41 26.06
C VAL A 563 14.57 1.70 26.49
N GLU A 564 14.34 2.74 27.31
CA GLU A 564 12.99 3.14 27.71
C GLU A 564 12.15 3.54 26.50
N TYR A 565 12.75 4.14 25.47
CA TYR A 565 12.05 4.41 24.22
C TYR A 565 11.43 3.15 23.61
N LEU A 566 12.23 2.09 23.53
CA LEU A 566 11.77 0.84 22.95
C LEU A 566 10.63 0.24 23.79
N ARG A 567 10.68 0.37 25.12
CA ARG A 567 9.59 -0.04 26.01
C ARG A 567 8.33 0.78 25.78
N GLU A 568 8.41 2.11 25.82
CA GLU A 568 7.30 3.02 25.58
C GLU A 568 6.54 2.67 24.30
N TYR A 569 7.28 2.43 23.22
CA TYR A 569 6.69 2.02 21.95
C TYR A 569 5.89 0.72 22.07
N ILE A 570 6.44 -0.33 22.70
CA ILE A 570 5.73 -1.61 22.86
C ILE A 570 4.45 -1.44 23.69
N ARG A 571 4.51 -0.64 24.77
CA ARG A 571 3.33 -0.36 25.63
C ARG A 571 2.20 0.32 24.86
N GLU A 572 2.53 1.17 23.89
CA GLU A 572 1.53 1.87 23.09
C GLU A 572 1.05 1.05 21.88
N ARG A 573 1.96 0.35 21.20
CA ARG A 573 1.69 -0.28 19.90
C ARG A 573 0.82 -1.52 20.01
N ILE A 574 1.00 -2.30 21.07
CA ILE A 574 0.20 -3.51 21.28
C ILE A 574 -1.29 -3.18 21.46
N PRO A 575 -1.71 -2.27 22.38
CA PRO A 575 -3.10 -1.88 22.49
C PRO A 575 -3.65 -1.25 21.21
N PHE A 576 -2.83 -0.50 20.48
CA PHE A 576 -3.19 0.10 19.19
C PHE A 576 -3.61 -0.97 18.16
N LEU A 577 -2.87 -2.09 18.05
CA LEU A 577 -3.20 -3.20 17.16
C LEU A 577 -4.37 -4.04 17.69
N ASP A 578 -4.44 -4.28 19.00
CA ASP A 578 -5.57 -4.95 19.64
C ASP A 578 -6.89 -4.22 19.38
N GLN A 579 -6.89 -2.89 19.30
CA GLN A 579 -8.10 -2.12 18.99
C GLN A 579 -8.56 -2.30 17.53
N ARG A 580 -7.62 -2.43 16.58
CA ARG A 580 -7.90 -2.45 15.14
C ARG A 580 -8.18 -3.84 14.57
N THR A 581 -7.83 -4.86 15.33
CA THR A 581 -8.08 -6.26 15.01
C THR A 581 -9.37 -6.78 15.66
N LYS A 582 -10.08 -5.97 16.44
CA LYS A 582 -11.43 -6.28 16.96
C LYS A 582 -12.47 -6.14 15.85
N ASN A 583 -13.46 -7.03 15.84
CA ASN A 583 -14.57 -6.99 14.89
C ASN A 583 -15.27 -5.62 14.93
N GLN A 584 -15.34 -4.97 13.76
CA GLN A 584 -16.23 -3.83 13.51
C GLN A 584 -17.59 -4.29 12.94
N GLU A 585 -17.95 -5.56 13.13
CA GLU A 585 -19.34 -6.01 13.00
C GLU A 585 -20.10 -5.66 14.29
N GLU A 586 -20.25 -4.37 14.56
CA GLU A 586 -21.42 -3.88 15.26
C GLU A 586 -22.26 -3.21 14.18
N GLU A 587 -23.49 -3.72 13.95
CA GLU A 587 -24.55 -2.97 13.27
C GLU A 587 -24.46 -1.52 13.73
N ALA A 588 -24.43 -0.55 12.80
CA ALA A 588 -24.21 0.85 13.12
C ALA A 588 -25.05 1.25 14.35
N GLU A 589 -24.39 1.35 15.51
CA GLU A 589 -25.07 1.55 16.79
C GLU A 589 -26.00 2.75 16.62
N HIS A 590 -27.28 2.56 16.98
CA HIS A 590 -28.28 3.60 16.90
C HIS A 590 -28.46 4.21 18.29
N TYR A 591 -28.43 5.54 18.37
CA TYR A 591 -28.45 6.28 19.63
C TYR A 591 -29.64 7.24 19.65
N ASP A 592 -30.68 6.89 20.40
CA ASP A 592 -31.83 7.77 20.65
C ASP A 592 -31.45 8.88 21.63
N ILE A 593 -31.85 10.12 21.32
CA ILE A 593 -31.53 11.30 22.12
C ILE A 593 -32.83 12.01 22.50
N ALA A 594 -33.13 12.04 23.81
CA ALA A 594 -34.29 12.73 24.37
C ALA A 594 -33.88 13.95 25.23
N THR A 595 -32.61 14.04 25.63
CA THR A 595 -32.13 15.05 26.58
C THR A 595 -30.82 15.73 26.16
N ALA A 596 -30.56 16.90 26.74
CA ALA A 596 -29.31 17.63 26.53
C ALA A 596 -28.07 16.85 26.97
N GLU A 597 -28.17 16.06 28.04
CA GLU A 597 -27.06 15.22 28.52
C GLU A 597 -26.74 14.09 27.54
N GLU A 598 -27.77 13.45 26.97
CA GLU A 598 -27.59 12.41 25.94
C GLU A 598 -26.96 12.98 24.66
N LEU A 599 -27.37 14.19 24.24
CA LEU A 599 -26.74 14.87 23.10
C LEU A 599 -25.26 15.19 23.38
N LYS A 600 -24.93 15.56 24.62
CA LYS A 600 -23.54 15.76 25.05
C LYS A 600 -22.75 14.45 25.00
N ASN A 601 -23.31 13.35 25.50
CA ASN A 601 -22.68 12.04 25.47
C ASN A 601 -22.46 11.58 24.03
N PHE A 602 -23.43 11.81 23.16
CA PHE A 602 -23.30 11.56 21.73
C PHE A 602 -22.13 12.33 21.11
N ALA A 603 -22.04 13.64 21.39
CA ALA A 603 -20.93 14.45 20.92
C ALA A 603 -19.57 13.91 21.41
N ASP A 604 -19.47 13.46 22.67
CA ASP A 604 -18.25 12.86 23.21
C ASP A 604 -17.88 11.55 22.52
N MET A 605 -18.86 10.68 22.28
CA MET A 605 -18.64 9.41 21.57
C MET A 605 -18.06 9.68 20.17
N VAL A 606 -18.69 10.57 19.41
CA VAL A 606 -18.21 10.97 18.07
C VAL A 606 -16.81 11.55 18.16
N ASN A 607 -16.58 12.49 19.07
CA ASN A 607 -15.27 13.14 19.24
C ASN A 607 -14.17 12.19 19.73
N SER A 608 -14.54 11.07 20.38
CA SER A 608 -13.61 10.00 20.80
C SER A 608 -13.32 8.95 19.74
N GLY A 609 -13.93 9.05 18.55
CA GLY A 609 -13.66 8.18 17.40
C GLY A 609 -14.82 7.27 16.97
N LYS A 610 -15.97 7.27 17.67
CA LYS A 610 -17.19 6.58 17.20
C LYS A 610 -17.90 7.42 16.14
N THR A 611 -17.28 7.59 14.97
CA THR A 611 -17.71 8.56 13.95
C THR A 611 -18.92 8.12 13.11
N ALA A 612 -19.16 6.81 12.98
CA ALA A 612 -20.22 6.24 12.14
C ALA A 612 -21.51 5.88 12.89
N ILE A 613 -21.60 6.20 14.19
CA ILE A 613 -22.79 5.96 15.02
C ILE A 613 -23.98 6.75 14.45
N ASN A 614 -25.16 6.12 14.37
CA ASN A 614 -26.39 6.81 13.95
C ASN A 614 -27.12 7.37 15.18
N ALA A 615 -27.86 8.47 15.00
CA ALA A 615 -28.69 9.00 16.07
C ALA A 615 -30.04 9.51 15.57
N THR A 616 -31.05 9.42 16.43
CA THR A 616 -32.37 9.99 16.20
C THR A 616 -32.77 10.82 17.42
N LEU A 617 -33.24 12.05 17.18
CA LEU A 617 -33.89 12.82 18.24
C LEU A 617 -35.31 12.28 18.49
N THR A 618 -35.68 12.21 19.76
CA THR A 618 -37.03 11.82 20.21
C THR A 618 -37.78 12.96 20.90
N ASP A 619 -37.06 14.05 21.23
CA ASP A 619 -37.59 15.24 21.87
C ASP A 619 -36.82 16.50 21.41
N ASP A 620 -37.43 17.67 21.61
CA ASP A 620 -36.76 18.97 21.49
C ASP A 620 -35.71 19.16 22.59
N ILE A 621 -34.49 19.57 22.22
CA ILE A 621 -33.35 19.66 23.12
C ILE A 621 -32.95 21.13 23.35
N ASP A 622 -33.00 21.59 24.60
CA ASP A 622 -32.29 22.81 25.02
C ASP A 622 -30.85 22.47 25.40
N PHE A 623 -29.92 22.74 24.48
CA PHE A 623 -28.49 22.45 24.63
C PHE A 623 -27.68 23.65 25.13
N THR A 624 -28.34 24.72 25.58
CA THR A 624 -27.68 25.98 25.95
C THR A 624 -26.81 25.88 27.22
N SER A 625 -27.03 24.87 28.06
CA SER A 625 -26.17 24.57 29.23
C SER A 625 -24.80 23.99 28.85
N TYR A 626 -24.66 23.43 27.65
CA TYR A 626 -23.43 22.84 27.12
C TYR A 626 -22.79 23.78 26.08
N GLU A 627 -22.45 24.99 26.52
CA GLU A 627 -21.90 26.04 25.67
C GLU A 627 -20.66 25.56 24.89
N ASN A 628 -20.59 25.87 23.60
CA ASN A 628 -19.48 25.54 22.69
C ASN A 628 -19.21 24.04 22.44
N VAL A 629 -20.08 23.13 22.89
CA VAL A 629 -19.97 21.72 22.51
C VAL A 629 -20.38 21.55 21.05
N MET A 630 -19.51 20.89 20.28
CA MET A 630 -19.72 20.61 18.86
C MET A 630 -19.55 19.11 18.61
N ILE A 631 -20.39 18.56 17.73
CA ILE A 631 -20.28 17.20 17.22
C ILE A 631 -19.25 17.20 16.10
N GLY A 632 -18.38 16.20 16.08
CA GLY A 632 -17.38 16.02 15.03
C GLY A 632 -16.23 17.03 15.13
N LYS A 633 -15.78 17.33 16.35
CA LYS A 633 -14.70 18.28 16.64
C LYS A 633 -13.30 17.70 16.41
N ASP A 634 -13.03 16.53 17.00
CA ASP A 634 -11.73 15.87 16.97
C ASP A 634 -11.67 14.73 15.94
N ALA A 635 -12.83 14.30 15.43
CA ALA A 635 -13.00 13.33 14.35
C ALA A 635 -14.25 13.69 13.53
N HIS A 636 -14.24 13.51 12.20
CA HIS A 636 -15.37 13.89 11.35
C HIS A 636 -16.58 12.97 11.57
N TYR A 637 -17.78 13.52 11.76
CA TYR A 637 -18.98 12.70 11.93
C TYR A 637 -19.44 12.11 10.59
N ARG A 638 -19.57 10.78 10.51
CA ARG A 638 -19.84 9.98 9.29
C ARG A 638 -21.19 9.26 9.32
N GLY A 639 -21.87 9.23 10.47
CA GLY A 639 -23.17 8.59 10.64
C GLY A 639 -24.35 9.41 10.09
N THR A 640 -25.56 8.89 10.30
CA THR A 640 -26.83 9.60 10.04
C THR A 640 -27.38 10.18 11.33
N PHE A 641 -27.51 11.50 11.39
CA PHE A 641 -28.22 12.21 12.46
C PHE A 641 -29.61 12.62 11.96
N ASP A 642 -30.63 11.94 12.45
CA ASP A 642 -32.03 12.21 12.14
C ASP A 642 -32.64 13.08 13.24
N GLY A 643 -32.93 14.34 12.93
CA GLY A 643 -33.62 15.24 13.84
C GLY A 643 -35.07 14.83 14.08
N ASN A 644 -35.66 13.98 13.22
CA ASN A 644 -37.03 13.50 13.36
C ASN A 644 -38.05 14.63 13.64
N GLN A 645 -37.86 15.78 12.98
CA GLN A 645 -38.61 17.04 13.14
C GLN A 645 -38.44 17.77 14.49
N HIS A 646 -37.59 17.27 15.39
CA HIS A 646 -37.22 17.95 16.62
C HIS A 646 -36.15 19.03 16.40
N SER A 647 -35.97 19.84 17.43
CA SER A 647 -35.07 20.98 17.43
C SER A 647 -34.00 20.92 18.51
N ILE A 648 -32.84 21.48 18.21
CA ILE A 648 -31.75 21.67 19.17
C ILE A 648 -31.50 23.17 19.31
N THR A 649 -31.60 23.69 20.53
CA THR A 649 -31.27 25.10 20.84
C THR A 649 -29.84 25.19 21.36
N VAL A 650 -28.97 25.89 20.62
CA VAL A 650 -27.54 26.04 20.95
C VAL A 650 -27.19 27.44 21.44
N ARG A 651 -26.18 27.51 22.30
CA ARG A 651 -25.48 28.76 22.65
C ARG A 651 -23.99 28.53 22.42
N MET A 652 -23.37 29.35 21.57
CA MET A 652 -21.95 29.26 21.28
C MET A 652 -21.31 30.65 21.38
N ASN A 653 -20.29 30.78 22.22
CA ASN A 653 -19.45 31.96 22.34
C ASN A 653 -17.98 31.51 22.23
N THR A 654 -17.44 31.53 21.02
CA THR A 654 -16.11 30.96 20.75
C THR A 654 -15.34 31.74 19.68
N SER A 655 -14.02 31.68 19.77
CA SER A 655 -13.08 32.21 18.77
C SER A 655 -12.53 31.11 17.85
N ASP A 656 -13.16 29.94 17.82
CA ASP A 656 -12.77 28.83 16.94
C ASP A 656 -13.34 28.98 15.53
N ASN A 657 -12.55 28.60 14.53
CA ASN A 657 -13.06 28.40 13.17
C ASN A 657 -14.09 27.25 13.14
N TYR A 658 -14.99 27.29 12.15
CA TYR A 658 -15.98 26.22 11.90
C TYR A 658 -17.02 26.06 13.02
N THR A 659 -17.42 27.15 13.66
CA THR A 659 -18.39 27.12 14.76
C THR A 659 -19.80 26.80 14.26
N ALA A 660 -20.32 25.62 14.59
CA ALA A 660 -21.69 25.17 14.37
C ALA A 660 -21.98 23.93 15.25
N LEU A 661 -23.23 23.44 15.29
CA LEU A 661 -23.56 22.19 16.02
C LEU A 661 -22.69 21.02 15.55
N PHE A 662 -22.50 20.88 14.24
CA PHE A 662 -21.55 19.94 13.64
C PHE A 662 -20.31 20.73 13.16
N ARG A 663 -19.13 20.45 13.72
CA ARG A 663 -17.89 21.13 13.29
C ARG A 663 -17.40 20.58 11.95
N TYR A 664 -17.16 19.27 11.90
CA TYR A 664 -16.78 18.54 10.68
C TYR A 664 -17.78 17.41 10.40
N LEU A 665 -18.39 17.43 9.21
CA LEU A 665 -19.42 16.50 8.78
C LEU A 665 -19.02 15.80 7.47
N GLU A 666 -19.01 14.47 7.49
CA GLU A 666 -18.92 13.57 6.33
C GLU A 666 -20.14 12.63 6.19
N GLY A 667 -21.12 12.77 7.08
CA GLY A 667 -22.31 11.94 7.14
C GLY A 667 -23.57 12.65 6.63
N THR A 668 -24.72 12.20 7.14
CA THR A 668 -26.03 12.79 6.82
C THR A 668 -26.61 13.48 8.05
N VAL A 669 -27.10 14.71 7.89
CA VAL A 669 -27.97 15.39 8.86
C VAL A 669 -29.29 15.67 8.18
N LYS A 670 -30.40 15.20 8.76
CA LYS A 670 -31.72 15.39 8.19
C LYS A 670 -32.79 15.72 9.21
N ASP A 671 -33.87 16.37 8.77
CA ASP A 671 -35.10 16.60 9.55
C ASP A 671 -34.86 17.32 10.88
N LEU A 672 -33.85 18.21 10.94
CA LEU A 672 -33.39 18.86 12.16
C LEU A 672 -33.61 20.38 12.12
N THR A 673 -34.12 20.94 13.20
CA THR A 673 -34.13 22.40 13.40
C THR A 673 -33.08 22.83 14.43
N VAL A 674 -32.06 23.59 14.02
CA VAL A 674 -31.10 24.19 14.97
C VAL A 674 -31.50 25.64 15.26
N LYS A 675 -31.70 25.95 16.53
CA LYS A 675 -32.09 27.28 17.03
C LYS A 675 -30.96 27.87 17.88
N GLY A 676 -30.97 29.18 18.10
CA GLY A 676 -30.19 29.79 19.18
C GLY A 676 -29.20 30.86 18.72
N THR A 677 -28.02 30.95 19.34
CA THR A 677 -27.07 32.06 19.08
C THR A 677 -25.63 31.57 18.98
N ILE A 678 -24.92 32.06 17.95
CA ILE A 678 -23.47 31.93 17.77
C ILE A 678 -22.86 33.33 17.81
N ASN A 679 -22.08 33.63 18.85
CA ASN A 679 -21.19 34.79 18.89
C ASN A 679 -19.77 34.33 18.53
N THR A 680 -19.20 34.87 17.47
CA THR A 680 -17.89 34.44 16.96
C THR A 680 -16.99 35.59 16.55
N SER A 681 -15.69 35.41 16.78
CA SER A 681 -14.62 36.28 16.26
C SER A 681 -13.75 35.59 15.21
N ALA A 682 -14.19 34.44 14.69
CA ALA A 682 -13.43 33.58 13.78
C ALA A 682 -14.25 33.21 12.53
N LYS A 683 -13.64 32.52 11.55
CA LYS A 683 -14.25 32.25 10.25
C LYS A 683 -15.15 31.00 10.27
N PHE A 684 -15.99 30.87 9.24
CA PHE A 684 -16.71 29.64 8.90
C PHE A 684 -17.80 29.21 9.88
N ALA A 685 -18.33 30.12 10.68
CA ALA A 685 -19.52 29.81 11.48
C ALA A 685 -20.76 29.60 10.61
N ALA A 686 -21.64 28.68 11.03
CA ALA A 686 -22.87 28.37 10.32
C ALA A 686 -23.97 27.80 11.22
N GLY A 687 -25.20 27.76 10.70
CA GLY A 687 -26.36 27.29 11.46
C GLY A 687 -26.39 25.79 11.73
N ILE A 688 -25.89 24.96 10.81
CA ILE A 688 -25.89 23.49 10.96
C ILE A 688 -24.45 22.97 11.06
N CYS A 689 -23.62 23.26 10.06
CA CYS A 689 -22.32 22.63 9.88
C CYS A 689 -21.20 23.65 9.57
N GLY A 690 -20.11 23.62 10.33
CA GLY A 690 -18.96 24.49 10.08
C GLY A 690 -18.24 24.11 8.78
N SER A 691 -18.00 22.81 8.59
CA SER A 691 -17.32 22.25 7.44
C SER A 691 -17.92 20.90 7.01
N SER A 692 -18.39 20.81 5.76
CA SER A 692 -18.85 19.55 5.17
C SER A 692 -17.84 18.96 4.17
N GLU A 693 -17.78 17.64 4.06
CA GLU A 693 -17.01 16.89 3.06
C GLU A 693 -17.80 15.64 2.63
N ASP A 694 -18.21 15.52 1.37
CA ASP A 694 -19.07 14.41 0.88
C ASP A 694 -20.37 14.19 1.72
N ALA A 695 -20.87 15.26 2.35
CA ALA A 695 -21.99 15.20 3.28
C ALA A 695 -23.36 15.45 2.63
N ARG A 696 -24.42 14.99 3.32
CA ARG A 696 -25.83 15.31 2.97
C ARG A 696 -26.50 16.10 4.09
N ILE A 697 -27.09 17.23 3.76
CA ILE A 697 -27.89 18.05 4.69
C ILE A 697 -29.26 18.26 4.08
N GLU A 698 -30.29 17.66 4.67
CA GLU A 698 -31.62 17.55 4.06
C GLU A 698 -32.71 17.99 5.03
N ARG A 699 -33.71 18.75 4.56
CA ARG A 699 -34.88 19.10 5.40
C ARG A 699 -34.51 19.74 6.75
N CYS A 700 -33.42 20.51 6.77
CA CYS A 700 -32.91 21.15 7.98
C CYS A 700 -33.30 22.63 8.04
N THR A 701 -33.66 23.11 9.23
CA THR A 701 -33.91 24.54 9.49
C THR A 701 -32.79 25.13 10.34
N ALA A 702 -32.13 26.17 9.83
CA ALA A 702 -31.20 26.99 10.60
C ALA A 702 -31.90 28.26 11.09
N ASP A 703 -32.35 28.25 12.35
CA ASP A 703 -32.90 29.39 13.08
C ASP A 703 -31.87 29.91 14.11
N VAL A 704 -30.63 30.07 13.65
CA VAL A 704 -29.49 30.47 14.48
C VAL A 704 -29.11 31.93 14.22
N LYS A 705 -29.00 32.72 15.29
CA LYS A 705 -28.47 34.09 15.24
C LYS A 705 -26.94 34.07 15.26
N ILE A 706 -26.31 34.35 14.12
CA ILE A 706 -24.85 34.49 14.01
C ILE A 706 -24.48 35.97 14.19
N ILE A 707 -23.70 36.26 15.22
CA ILE A 707 -23.17 37.59 15.53
C ILE A 707 -21.65 37.51 15.38
N SER A 708 -21.15 38.07 14.29
CA SER A 708 -19.73 38.06 13.95
C SER A 708 -19.07 39.39 14.32
N THR A 709 -17.91 39.30 14.97
CA THR A 709 -17.01 40.44 15.19
C THR A 709 -15.81 40.41 14.23
N VAL A 710 -15.81 39.54 13.21
CA VAL A 710 -14.72 39.45 12.23
C VAL A 710 -14.63 40.75 11.43
N ASN A 711 -13.44 41.33 11.38
CA ASN A 711 -13.14 42.48 10.53
C ASN A 711 -12.54 41.99 9.20
N GLY A 712 -13.35 41.99 8.13
CA GLY A 712 -13.01 41.42 6.84
C GLY A 712 -13.72 40.10 6.59
N ASP A 713 -13.01 39.15 5.97
CA ASP A 713 -13.62 37.91 5.47
C ASP A 713 -14.00 36.95 6.60
N GLY A 714 -15.31 36.83 6.85
CA GLY A 714 -15.87 35.88 7.81
C GLY A 714 -16.16 34.51 7.20
N THR A 715 -16.51 34.43 5.91
CA THR A 715 -16.93 33.18 5.25
C THR A 715 -18.00 32.43 6.06
N HIS A 716 -18.98 33.15 6.61
CA HIS A 716 -20.10 32.52 7.31
C HIS A 716 -21.18 32.04 6.33
N GLY A 717 -21.89 30.98 6.68
CA GLY A 717 -23.00 30.45 5.89
C GLY A 717 -24.25 30.20 6.71
N GLY A 718 -25.43 30.25 6.09
CA GLY A 718 -26.68 29.94 6.78
C GLY A 718 -26.76 28.47 7.22
N ILE A 719 -26.38 27.53 6.36
CA ILE A 719 -26.36 26.09 6.63
C ILE A 719 -24.93 25.60 6.85
N VAL A 720 -24.03 25.92 5.90
CA VAL A 720 -22.64 25.42 5.89
C VAL A 720 -21.64 26.56 5.85
N GLY A 721 -20.60 26.53 6.69
CA GLY A 721 -19.50 27.49 6.64
C GLY A 721 -18.63 27.30 5.40
N VAL A 722 -18.06 26.10 5.26
CA VAL A 722 -17.28 25.67 4.07
C VAL A 722 -17.75 24.31 3.60
N SER A 723 -17.99 24.17 2.31
CA SER A 723 -18.28 22.90 1.65
C SER A 723 -17.07 22.37 0.90
N ARG A 724 -16.66 21.14 1.17
CA ARG A 724 -15.59 20.38 0.49
C ARG A 724 -16.18 19.18 -0.23
N ASN A 725 -15.57 18.78 -1.35
CA ASN A 725 -16.00 17.67 -2.21
C ASN A 725 -17.53 17.67 -2.47
N ASN A 726 -18.16 16.50 -2.65
CA ASN A 726 -19.54 16.36 -3.17
C ASN A 726 -20.63 16.62 -2.11
N THR A 727 -20.71 17.82 -1.55
CA THR A 727 -21.76 18.16 -0.56
C THR A 727 -23.13 18.36 -1.22
N TYR A 728 -24.17 17.76 -0.64
CA TYR A 728 -25.56 17.88 -1.08
C TYR A 728 -26.42 18.57 -0.02
N ILE A 729 -26.89 19.79 -0.31
CA ILE A 729 -27.78 20.57 0.55
C ILE A 729 -29.14 20.64 -0.13
N SER A 730 -30.17 20.07 0.50
CA SER A 730 -31.52 20.05 -0.09
C SER A 730 -32.62 20.37 0.91
N ASP A 731 -33.66 21.05 0.43
CA ASP A 731 -34.87 21.32 1.20
C ASP A 731 -34.58 22.03 2.54
N CYS A 732 -33.61 22.93 2.60
CA CYS A 732 -33.21 23.59 3.85
C CYS A 732 -33.79 25.00 3.98
N HIS A 733 -34.12 25.41 5.21
CA HIS A 733 -34.68 26.72 5.53
C HIS A 733 -33.72 27.55 6.39
N ILE A 734 -33.29 28.70 5.87
CA ILE A 734 -32.44 29.65 6.58
C ILE A 734 -33.33 30.78 7.10
N ARG A 735 -33.53 30.79 8.43
CA ARG A 735 -34.43 31.73 9.14
C ARG A 735 -33.66 32.63 10.11
N GLY A 736 -32.59 32.10 10.71
CA GLY A 736 -31.75 32.81 11.67
C GLY A 736 -30.97 33.96 11.03
N SER A 737 -30.70 35.03 11.77
CA SER A 737 -30.02 36.22 11.24
C SER A 737 -28.50 36.12 11.27
N MET A 738 -27.81 36.74 10.30
CA MET A 738 -26.36 36.98 10.36
C MET A 738 -26.07 38.48 10.46
N SER A 739 -25.26 38.89 11.44
CA SER A 739 -24.94 40.31 11.70
C SER A 739 -23.47 40.52 12.04
N GLY A 740 -22.91 41.65 11.61
CA GLY A 740 -21.50 42.01 11.81
C GLY A 740 -21.09 43.09 10.82
N SER A 741 -21.10 44.35 11.25
CA SER A 741 -20.93 45.52 10.36
C SER A 741 -19.58 45.57 9.64
N SER A 742 -18.57 44.89 10.18
CA SER A 742 -17.22 44.80 9.61
C SER A 742 -16.94 43.47 8.90
N THR A 743 -17.89 42.54 8.94
CA THR A 743 -17.75 41.19 8.37
C THR A 743 -18.25 41.20 6.93
N ASN A 744 -17.49 40.60 6.03
CA ASN A 744 -17.80 40.48 4.60
C ASN A 744 -17.59 39.03 4.13
N CYS A 745 -17.75 38.79 2.81
CA CYS A 745 -17.48 37.48 2.21
C CYS A 745 -18.31 36.32 2.81
N CYS A 746 -19.61 36.51 3.03
CA CYS A 746 -20.51 35.47 3.57
C CYS A 746 -21.45 34.92 2.49
N GLY A 747 -22.13 33.81 2.76
CA GLY A 747 -23.10 33.19 1.87
C GLY A 747 -24.44 32.94 2.56
N GLY A 748 -25.56 33.11 1.85
CA GLY A 748 -26.89 32.88 2.44
C GLY A 748 -27.13 31.42 2.85
N VAL A 749 -26.60 30.46 2.09
CA VAL A 749 -26.64 29.02 2.40
C VAL A 749 -25.24 28.50 2.74
N ALA A 750 -24.26 28.72 1.87
CA ALA A 750 -22.89 28.24 2.05
C ALA A 750 -21.87 29.38 2.01
N GLY A 751 -21.02 29.48 3.03
CA GLY A 751 -20.03 30.56 3.14
C GLY A 751 -18.94 30.50 2.05
N TRP A 752 -18.44 29.31 1.72
CA TRP A 752 -17.51 29.04 0.61
C TRP A 752 -17.67 27.62 0.10
N THR A 753 -17.67 27.41 -1.21
CA THR A 753 -17.70 26.07 -1.84
C THR A 753 -16.37 25.74 -2.48
N ASP A 754 -15.56 24.95 -1.78
CA ASP A 754 -14.22 24.51 -2.20
C ASP A 754 -14.29 23.34 -3.19
N GLY A 755 -15.29 22.47 -3.06
CA GLY A 755 -15.60 21.36 -3.98
C GLY A 755 -17.03 21.40 -4.52
N ALA A 756 -17.35 20.42 -5.38
CA ALA A 756 -18.64 20.33 -6.08
C ALA A 756 -19.83 20.29 -5.09
N THR A 757 -20.62 21.35 -5.05
CA THR A 757 -21.72 21.50 -4.08
C THR A 757 -23.05 21.59 -4.81
N THR A 758 -24.03 20.78 -4.44
CA THR A 758 -25.41 20.92 -4.94
C THR A 758 -26.26 21.62 -3.88
N ILE A 759 -26.94 22.69 -4.28
CA ILE A 759 -27.90 23.40 -3.43
C ILE A 759 -29.25 23.34 -4.13
N LYS A 760 -30.20 22.63 -3.54
CA LYS A 760 -31.51 22.34 -4.14
C LYS A 760 -32.65 22.75 -3.22
N ASN A 761 -33.66 23.46 -3.76
CA ASN A 761 -34.92 23.72 -3.06
C ASN A 761 -34.76 24.37 -1.67
N CYS A 762 -33.75 25.23 -1.49
CA CYS A 762 -33.49 25.91 -0.23
C CYS A 762 -34.14 27.31 -0.20
N LEU A 763 -34.61 27.73 0.97
CA LEU A 763 -35.21 29.05 1.20
C LEU A 763 -34.35 29.90 2.14
N VAL A 764 -33.87 31.04 1.64
CA VAL A 764 -33.23 32.08 2.47
C VAL A 764 -34.26 33.15 2.82
N SER A 765 -34.72 33.16 4.08
CA SER A 765 -35.69 34.13 4.60
C SER A 765 -35.18 34.93 5.80
N SER A 766 -33.89 34.73 6.11
CA SER A 766 -33.17 35.36 7.21
C SER A 766 -32.93 36.84 7.00
N ASN A 767 -32.95 37.61 8.09
CA ASN A 767 -32.45 38.98 8.10
C ASN A 767 -30.90 38.97 8.17
N ILE A 768 -30.24 39.09 7.02
CA ILE A 768 -28.77 39.13 6.91
C ILE A 768 -28.32 40.59 6.75
N SER A 769 -27.41 41.02 7.62
CA SER A 769 -26.95 42.41 7.74
C SER A 769 -25.43 42.56 7.79
N VAL A 770 -24.68 41.52 7.42
CA VAL A 770 -23.23 41.60 7.15
C VAL A 770 -22.98 42.33 5.83
N SER A 771 -21.74 42.76 5.57
CA SER A 771 -21.39 43.46 4.33
C SER A 771 -21.67 42.60 3.09
N THR A 772 -22.22 43.21 2.05
CA THR A 772 -22.43 42.58 0.74
C THR A 772 -21.15 42.42 -0.07
N SER A 773 -20.04 43.03 0.36
CA SER A 773 -18.75 42.94 -0.33
C SER A 773 -18.23 41.49 -0.34
N GLY A 774 -18.02 40.95 -1.53
CA GLY A 774 -17.55 39.56 -1.72
C GLY A 774 -18.53 38.48 -1.26
N SER A 775 -19.75 38.85 -0.89
CA SER A 775 -20.81 37.98 -0.38
C SER A 775 -21.80 37.56 -1.47
N ASP A 776 -22.51 36.46 -1.27
CA ASP A 776 -23.50 35.93 -2.22
C ASP A 776 -24.79 35.48 -1.53
N MET A 777 -25.95 35.71 -2.15
CA MET A 777 -27.27 35.34 -1.63
C MET A 777 -27.45 33.84 -1.41
N LEU A 778 -26.71 33.00 -2.16
CA LEU A 778 -26.78 31.55 -2.01
C LEU A 778 -25.44 30.99 -1.52
N ALA A 779 -24.38 31.13 -2.33
CA ALA A 779 -23.08 30.54 -2.02
C ALA A 779 -21.93 31.27 -2.73
N ARG A 780 -20.78 31.38 -2.07
CA ARG A 780 -19.57 31.94 -2.69
C ARG A 780 -18.78 30.84 -3.41
N ASN A 781 -18.03 31.24 -4.45
CA ASN A 781 -17.31 30.36 -5.39
C ASN A 781 -18.25 29.55 -6.30
N THR A 782 -19.12 30.28 -7.01
CA THR A 782 -20.26 29.77 -7.77
C THR A 782 -19.93 28.76 -8.87
N GLY A 783 -18.68 28.72 -9.35
CA GLY A 783 -18.23 27.73 -10.35
C GLY A 783 -18.30 26.29 -9.85
N ASN A 784 -18.33 26.10 -8.54
CA ASN A 784 -18.46 24.79 -7.90
C ASN A 784 -19.90 24.46 -7.48
N VAL A 785 -20.88 25.32 -7.77
CA VAL A 785 -22.25 25.20 -7.26
C VAL A 785 -23.22 24.78 -8.36
N THR A 786 -23.93 23.69 -8.11
CA THR A 786 -25.13 23.31 -8.88
C THR A 786 -26.36 23.84 -8.15
N SER A 787 -26.89 24.99 -8.60
CA SER A 787 -28.08 25.64 -8.04
C SER A 787 -29.36 25.16 -8.73
N ILE A 788 -30.26 24.53 -7.97
CA ILE A 788 -31.52 23.95 -8.48
C ILE A 788 -32.70 24.48 -7.67
N ASN A 789 -33.55 25.30 -8.29
CA ASN A 789 -34.80 25.80 -7.69
C ASN A 789 -34.59 26.38 -6.29
N ASN A 790 -33.75 27.38 -6.12
CA ASN A 790 -33.53 27.99 -4.80
C ASN A 790 -34.33 29.28 -4.67
N TYR A 791 -34.65 29.67 -3.44
CA TYR A 791 -35.59 30.76 -3.15
C TYR A 791 -35.04 31.72 -2.11
N THR A 792 -35.40 33.00 -2.23
CA THR A 792 -35.05 34.01 -1.25
C THR A 792 -36.18 35.01 -1.03
N TYR A 793 -36.30 35.49 0.20
CA TYR A 793 -37.00 36.72 0.56
C TYR A 793 -35.95 37.77 0.92
N ASP A 794 -35.49 38.51 -0.09
CA ASP A 794 -34.27 39.33 0.00
C ASP A 794 -34.47 40.60 0.83
N THR A 795 -33.69 40.68 1.92
CA THR A 795 -33.51 41.90 2.73
C THR A 795 -32.03 42.31 2.83
N TRP A 796 -31.11 41.60 2.16
CA TRP A 796 -29.66 41.73 2.30
C TRP A 796 -29.00 42.44 1.12
N GLY A 797 -29.45 42.18 -0.10
CA GLY A 797 -28.93 42.81 -1.33
C GLY A 797 -27.50 42.38 -1.72
N ALA A 798 -27.06 41.17 -1.36
CA ALA A 798 -25.81 40.60 -1.85
C ALA A 798 -25.91 40.15 -3.32
N ALA A 799 -24.75 39.81 -3.93
CA ALA A 799 -24.73 39.32 -5.30
C ALA A 799 -25.48 37.97 -5.44
N ASN A 800 -25.93 37.66 -6.66
CA ASN A 800 -26.47 36.35 -7.01
C ASN A 800 -25.69 35.80 -8.20
N GLY A 801 -24.51 35.22 -7.93
CA GLY A 801 -23.63 34.66 -8.97
C GLY A 801 -23.97 33.20 -9.34
N ASN A 802 -24.83 32.53 -8.58
CA ASN A 802 -25.16 31.11 -8.76
C ASN A 802 -26.23 30.86 -9.84
N GLY A 803 -27.06 31.87 -10.15
CA GLY A 803 -28.23 31.70 -11.02
C GLY A 803 -29.34 30.84 -10.40
N ASN A 804 -30.49 30.76 -11.08
CA ASN A 804 -31.65 29.96 -10.66
C ASN A 804 -32.16 30.23 -9.22
N LEU A 805 -32.06 31.48 -8.77
CA LEU A 805 -32.59 31.95 -7.49
C LEU A 805 -33.87 32.76 -7.73
N THR A 806 -34.98 32.33 -7.13
CA THR A 806 -36.28 32.99 -7.22
C THR A 806 -36.51 33.91 -6.02
N TYR A 807 -36.95 35.14 -6.28
CA TYR A 807 -37.25 36.13 -5.25
C TYR A 807 -38.75 36.15 -4.97
N PHE A 808 -39.14 35.92 -3.72
CA PHE A 808 -40.52 36.06 -3.28
C PHE A 808 -40.78 37.43 -2.65
N THR A 809 -41.95 37.99 -2.92
CA THR A 809 -42.47 39.14 -2.17
C THR A 809 -43.03 38.70 -0.82
N GLN A 810 -43.23 39.66 0.09
CA GLN A 810 -43.83 39.38 1.39
C GLN A 810 -45.23 38.75 1.25
N ASP A 811 -46.03 39.21 0.27
CA ASP A 811 -47.35 38.67 0.00
C ASP A 811 -47.27 37.23 -0.53
N GLN A 812 -46.30 36.91 -1.39
CA GLN A 812 -46.10 35.54 -1.88
C GLN A 812 -45.69 34.58 -0.76
N MET A 813 -44.88 35.07 0.20
CA MET A 813 -44.51 34.30 1.39
C MET A 813 -45.71 34.07 2.31
N TYR A 814 -46.55 35.09 2.52
CA TYR A 814 -47.68 35.06 3.45
C TYR A 814 -48.93 34.33 2.91
N LEU A 815 -49.23 34.50 1.62
CA LEU A 815 -50.47 34.02 0.99
C LEU A 815 -50.37 32.60 0.44
N GLY A 816 -49.27 31.88 0.68
CA GLY A 816 -49.12 30.47 0.29
C GLY A 816 -48.45 30.21 -1.05
N GLU A 817 -48.20 31.25 -1.85
CA GLU A 817 -47.58 31.10 -3.16
C GLU A 817 -46.19 30.47 -3.08
N ALA A 818 -45.35 31.00 -2.18
CA ALA A 818 -44.01 30.46 -1.97
C ALA A 818 -44.07 28.99 -1.53
N CYS A 819 -44.93 28.65 -0.57
CA CYS A 819 -45.08 27.26 -0.10
C CYS A 819 -45.53 26.33 -1.23
N TYR A 820 -46.48 26.76 -2.06
CA TYR A 820 -46.96 25.97 -3.19
C TYR A 820 -45.86 25.76 -4.23
N LEU A 821 -45.15 26.83 -4.61
CA LEU A 821 -44.08 26.78 -5.63
C LEU A 821 -42.88 25.95 -5.19
N MET A 822 -42.53 25.93 -3.91
CA MET A 822 -41.44 25.10 -3.37
C MET A 822 -41.79 23.60 -3.26
N ASN A 823 -43.08 23.27 -3.39
CA ASN A 823 -43.55 21.88 -3.53
C ASN A 823 -43.94 21.51 -4.97
N LEU A 824 -43.75 22.44 -5.92
CA LEU A 824 -44.14 22.21 -7.30
C LEU A 824 -43.44 20.95 -7.85
N ASN A 825 -44.20 20.07 -8.51
CA ASN A 825 -43.73 18.80 -9.06
C ASN A 825 -43.28 17.72 -8.05
N ARG A 826 -43.63 17.83 -6.76
CA ARG A 826 -43.33 16.80 -5.76
C ARG A 826 -44.51 15.86 -5.52
N LYS A 827 -44.23 14.55 -5.41
CA LYS A 827 -45.23 13.53 -5.01
C LYS A 827 -45.70 13.69 -3.56
N GLN A 828 -44.79 14.12 -2.67
CA GLN A 828 -45.06 14.41 -1.27
C GLN A 828 -44.59 15.84 -0.95
N PRO A 829 -45.40 16.65 -0.25
CA PRO A 829 -44.98 17.97 0.18
C PRO A 829 -43.84 17.87 1.19
N VAL A 830 -42.91 18.81 1.11
CA VAL A 830 -41.83 19.00 2.09
C VAL A 830 -41.95 20.37 2.75
N TRP A 831 -42.51 21.35 2.04
CA TRP A 831 -42.86 22.64 2.58
C TRP A 831 -44.35 22.67 2.98
N TYR A 832 -44.65 23.27 4.10
CA TYR A 832 -45.99 23.37 4.65
C TYR A 832 -46.23 24.78 5.17
N GLN A 833 -47.50 25.18 5.22
CA GLN A 833 -47.88 26.51 5.71
C GLN A 833 -49.36 26.54 6.10
N HIS A 834 -49.67 26.99 7.31
CA HIS A 834 -51.04 27.32 7.72
C HIS A 834 -51.39 28.75 7.31
N LEU A 835 -52.13 28.90 6.21
CA LEU A 835 -52.46 30.19 5.61
C LEU A 835 -53.28 31.07 6.56
N GLY A 836 -52.92 32.34 6.63
CA GLY A 836 -53.53 33.31 7.55
C GLY A 836 -53.01 33.26 8.99
N ILE A 837 -52.12 32.30 9.31
CA ILE A 837 -51.41 32.22 10.60
C ILE A 837 -49.90 32.36 10.39
N ASP A 838 -49.34 31.55 9.49
CA ASP A 838 -47.91 31.48 9.24
C ASP A 838 -47.45 32.60 8.30
N SER A 839 -46.38 33.30 8.70
CA SER A 839 -45.81 34.38 7.90
C SER A 839 -44.94 33.91 6.73
N MET A 840 -44.58 32.63 6.69
CA MET A 840 -43.72 32.03 5.69
C MET A 840 -43.90 30.50 5.66
N PRO A 841 -43.46 29.83 4.58
CA PRO A 841 -43.39 28.37 4.51
C PRO A 841 -42.43 27.79 5.54
N SER A 842 -42.64 26.52 5.91
CA SER A 842 -41.84 25.81 6.90
C SER A 842 -41.70 24.34 6.51
N LEU A 843 -40.69 23.65 7.06
CA LEU A 843 -40.45 22.22 6.86
C LEU A 843 -41.21 21.34 7.87
N ASP A 844 -41.93 21.96 8.80
CA ASP A 844 -42.71 21.30 9.84
C ASP A 844 -44.03 20.78 9.27
N SER A 845 -44.17 19.45 9.23
CA SER A 845 -45.32 18.78 8.63
C SER A 845 -46.63 18.87 9.43
N ASP A 846 -46.58 19.35 10.68
CA ASP A 846 -47.80 19.65 11.45
C ASP A 846 -48.57 20.86 10.86
N ARG A 847 -47.93 21.62 9.96
CA ARG A 847 -48.57 22.67 9.17
C ARG A 847 -49.32 22.05 7.98
N GLY A 848 -50.39 22.72 7.54
CA GLY A 848 -51.19 22.25 6.41
C GLY A 848 -50.44 22.32 5.07
N GLN A 849 -50.71 21.38 4.18
CA GLN A 849 -50.32 21.49 2.77
C GLN A 849 -51.05 22.67 2.11
N VAL A 850 -50.38 23.38 1.20
CA VAL A 850 -50.96 24.47 0.41
C VAL A 850 -51.35 23.97 -0.98
N TYR A 851 -52.57 24.28 -1.40
CA TYR A 851 -53.13 23.97 -2.72
C TYR A 851 -53.44 25.27 -3.48
N ALA A 852 -53.29 25.26 -4.80
CA ALA A 852 -53.78 26.35 -5.65
C ALA A 852 -55.32 26.31 -5.72
N VAL A 853 -55.98 27.48 -5.72
CA VAL A 853 -57.45 27.58 -5.84
C VAL A 853 -57.92 27.40 -7.29
N SER A 854 -57.05 27.65 -8.26
CA SER A 854 -57.28 27.46 -9.69
C SER A 854 -57.05 26.01 -10.13
N ARG A 855 -57.68 25.60 -11.25
CA ARG A 855 -57.24 24.41 -12.00
C ARG A 855 -55.78 24.61 -12.44
N VAL A 856 -54.95 23.60 -12.23
CA VAL A 856 -53.53 23.61 -12.58
C VAL A 856 -53.21 22.46 -13.53
N HIS A 857 -52.29 22.67 -14.45
CA HIS A 857 -51.67 21.61 -15.24
C HIS A 857 -51.01 20.55 -14.33
N CYS A 858 -50.64 19.39 -14.86
CA CYS A 858 -49.99 18.36 -14.03
C CYS A 858 -48.62 18.80 -13.47
N ASP A 859 -47.94 19.78 -14.09
CA ASP A 859 -46.74 20.44 -13.54
C ASP A 859 -47.06 21.42 -12.39
N GLY A 860 -48.35 21.63 -12.10
CA GLY A 860 -48.83 22.53 -11.05
C GLY A 860 -48.90 23.99 -11.46
N ILE A 861 -48.61 24.32 -12.73
CA ILE A 861 -48.76 25.67 -13.26
C ILE A 861 -50.28 25.96 -13.44
N PRO A 862 -50.79 27.06 -12.85
CA PRO A 862 -52.19 27.47 -13.03
C PRO A 862 -52.55 27.77 -14.49
N TYR A 863 -53.74 27.30 -14.91
CA TYR A 863 -54.36 27.77 -16.16
C TYR A 863 -54.68 29.27 -16.09
N GLU A 864 -55.04 29.78 -14.90
CA GLU A 864 -55.36 31.17 -14.63
C GLU A 864 -54.56 31.67 -13.42
N PRO A 865 -53.46 32.41 -13.62
CA PRO A 865 -52.67 32.96 -12.51
C PRO A 865 -53.48 33.95 -11.66
N GLY A 866 -53.33 33.90 -10.33
CA GLY A 866 -53.82 34.95 -9.42
C GLY A 866 -55.11 34.67 -8.64
N LEU A 867 -55.68 33.46 -8.70
CA LEU A 867 -56.89 33.08 -7.95
C LEU A 867 -56.63 32.71 -6.46
N GLY A 868 -55.38 32.73 -6.01
CA GLY A 868 -54.98 32.51 -4.62
C GLY A 868 -54.70 31.04 -4.24
N TYR A 869 -54.40 30.82 -2.96
CA TYR A 869 -54.03 29.52 -2.38
C TYR A 869 -54.89 29.17 -1.16
N SER A 870 -55.00 27.88 -0.84
CA SER A 870 -55.82 27.37 0.27
C SER A 870 -55.17 26.17 0.95
N ASN A 871 -55.43 25.98 2.26
CA ASN A 871 -55.14 24.70 2.94
C ASN A 871 -56.25 23.65 2.75
N ASN A 872 -57.36 23.98 2.08
CA ASN A 872 -58.42 23.02 1.82
C ASN A 872 -58.09 22.18 0.56
N LYS A 873 -57.88 20.88 0.77
CA LYS A 873 -57.59 19.90 -0.27
C LYS A 873 -58.66 19.81 -1.37
N ASP A 874 -59.90 20.22 -1.09
CA ASP A 874 -60.99 20.17 -2.08
C ASP A 874 -60.74 21.11 -3.28
N PHE A 875 -59.81 22.07 -3.15
CA PHE A 875 -59.37 22.93 -4.25
C PHE A 875 -58.26 22.31 -5.11
N ASN A 876 -57.75 21.11 -4.78
CA ASN A 876 -56.71 20.45 -5.57
C ASN A 876 -57.25 19.97 -6.93
N GLN A 877 -57.25 20.87 -7.91
CA GLN A 877 -57.68 20.62 -9.28
C GLN A 877 -56.47 20.48 -10.22
N ARG A 878 -55.56 19.56 -9.89
CA ARG A 878 -54.42 19.23 -10.73
C ARG A 878 -54.83 18.20 -11.78
N ASP A 879 -54.53 18.48 -13.03
CA ASP A 879 -54.73 17.50 -14.12
C ASP A 879 -53.84 16.27 -13.90
N ASP A 880 -54.36 15.08 -14.22
CA ASP A 880 -53.58 13.85 -14.22
C ASP A 880 -52.40 13.94 -15.19
N HIS A 881 -51.30 13.25 -14.86
CA HIS A 881 -50.19 13.14 -15.78
C HIS A 881 -50.60 12.39 -17.04
N VAL A 882 -50.43 13.01 -18.20
CA VAL A 882 -50.57 12.34 -19.49
C VAL A 882 -49.24 11.65 -19.80
N ILE A 883 -49.10 10.40 -19.36
CA ILE A 883 -47.87 9.60 -19.54
C ILE A 883 -47.85 8.97 -20.94
N GLN A 884 -46.75 9.16 -21.65
CA GLN A 884 -46.44 8.47 -22.89
C GLN A 884 -44.99 7.98 -22.84
N ASP A 885 -44.77 6.69 -23.04
CA ASP A 885 -43.43 6.07 -23.04
C ASP A 885 -42.62 6.39 -21.76
N GLY A 886 -43.27 6.31 -20.60
CA GLY A 886 -42.64 6.54 -19.29
C GLY A 886 -42.53 8.01 -18.87
N ILE A 887 -42.77 8.97 -19.77
CA ILE A 887 -42.65 10.41 -19.49
C ILE A 887 -43.99 11.13 -19.62
N CYS A 888 -44.26 12.03 -18.69
CA CYS A 888 -45.41 12.93 -18.81
C CYS A 888 -45.16 13.96 -19.92
N ILE A 889 -46.03 14.01 -20.93
CA ILE A 889 -45.88 14.94 -22.07
C ILE A 889 -46.09 16.41 -21.71
N VAL A 890 -46.62 16.69 -20.51
CA VAL A 890 -46.90 18.05 -20.03
C VAL A 890 -45.76 18.53 -19.12
N CYS A 891 -45.44 17.77 -18.07
CA CYS A 891 -44.48 18.22 -17.04
C CYS A 891 -43.10 17.55 -17.11
N GLY A 892 -42.90 16.57 -17.99
CA GLY A 892 -41.64 15.83 -18.09
C GLY A 892 -41.38 14.85 -16.93
N LEU A 893 -42.32 14.68 -16.00
CA LEU A 893 -42.22 13.72 -14.90
C LEU A 893 -42.00 12.31 -15.46
N CYS A 894 -40.94 11.67 -14.99
CA CYS A 894 -40.63 10.28 -15.29
C CYS A 894 -41.44 9.38 -14.35
N ASP A 895 -42.32 8.55 -14.90
CA ASP A 895 -43.11 7.59 -14.13
C ASP A 895 -42.67 6.17 -14.42
N SER A 896 -41.78 5.66 -13.56
CA SER A 896 -41.26 4.30 -13.63
C SER A 896 -42.33 3.22 -13.51
N SER A 897 -43.50 3.51 -12.91
CA SER A 897 -44.58 2.51 -12.76
C SER A 897 -45.22 2.11 -14.10
N THR A 898 -45.03 2.94 -15.13
CA THR A 898 -45.52 2.68 -16.48
C THR A 898 -44.48 2.03 -17.37
N MET A 899 -43.24 1.88 -16.88
CA MET A 899 -42.15 1.27 -17.64
C MET A 899 -42.13 -0.24 -17.40
N PRO A 900 -42.05 -1.05 -18.48
CA PRO A 900 -41.96 -2.49 -18.33
C PRO A 900 -40.66 -2.88 -17.63
N CYS A 901 -40.72 -3.88 -16.77
CA CYS A 901 -39.56 -4.49 -16.13
C CYS A 901 -39.49 -5.99 -16.46
N ASP A 902 -38.29 -6.55 -16.53
CA ASP A 902 -38.10 -7.99 -16.59
C ASP A 902 -38.22 -8.65 -15.21
N ALA A 903 -38.04 -9.96 -15.14
CA ALA A 903 -38.15 -10.72 -13.88
C ALA A 903 -37.07 -10.36 -12.83
N ARG A 904 -35.98 -9.69 -13.23
CA ARG A 904 -34.92 -9.20 -12.34
C ARG A 904 -35.25 -7.81 -11.78
N GLY A 905 -36.27 -7.14 -12.31
CA GLY A 905 -36.59 -5.75 -12.02
C GLY A 905 -35.83 -4.75 -12.90
N PHE A 906 -35.22 -5.19 -14.01
CA PHE A 906 -34.52 -4.30 -14.93
C PHE A 906 -35.55 -3.67 -15.88
N PHE A 907 -35.46 -2.35 -16.10
CA PHE A 907 -36.32 -1.67 -17.05
C PHE A 907 -36.06 -2.18 -18.48
N VAL A 908 -37.10 -2.63 -19.16
CA VAL A 908 -37.02 -3.11 -20.54
C VAL A 908 -37.12 -1.92 -21.48
N LEU A 909 -36.06 -1.67 -22.27
CA LEU A 909 -35.99 -0.57 -23.22
C LEU A 909 -36.03 -1.13 -24.65
N SER A 910 -37.08 -0.81 -25.40
CA SER A 910 -37.28 -1.29 -26.79
C SER A 910 -37.42 -0.15 -27.79
N THR A 911 -37.36 1.11 -27.35
CA THR A 911 -37.53 2.27 -28.22
C THR A 911 -36.63 3.43 -27.81
N ALA A 912 -36.34 4.33 -28.76
CA ALA A 912 -35.50 5.51 -28.52
C ALA A 912 -36.06 6.43 -27.42
N LYS A 913 -37.39 6.55 -27.31
CA LYS A 913 -38.04 7.34 -26.27
C LYS A 913 -37.88 6.72 -24.88
N GLN A 914 -37.94 5.40 -24.76
CA GLN A 914 -37.70 4.71 -23.50
C GLN A 914 -36.24 4.87 -23.06
N LEU A 915 -35.28 4.84 -24.00
CA LEU A 915 -33.88 5.12 -23.71
C LEU A 915 -33.66 6.59 -23.28
N GLU A 916 -34.35 7.54 -23.93
CA GLU A 916 -34.35 8.95 -23.52
C GLU A 916 -34.95 9.15 -22.13
N TRP A 917 -36.06 8.46 -21.83
CA TRP A 917 -36.65 8.42 -20.50
C TRP A 917 -35.66 7.90 -19.47
N PHE A 918 -34.99 6.77 -19.77
CA PHE A 918 -34.04 6.15 -18.85
C PHE A 918 -32.87 7.09 -18.56
N SER A 919 -32.31 7.72 -19.60
CA SER A 919 -31.26 8.73 -19.47
C SER A 919 -31.66 9.86 -18.50
N LYS A 920 -32.89 10.37 -18.62
CA LYS A 920 -33.43 11.39 -17.70
C LYS A 920 -33.65 10.84 -16.29
N TYR A 921 -34.24 9.66 -16.17
CA TYR A 921 -34.52 9.01 -14.89
C TYR A 921 -33.24 8.80 -14.06
N ILE A 922 -32.16 8.34 -14.70
CA ILE A 922 -30.84 8.22 -14.07
C ILE A 922 -30.32 9.57 -13.55
N SER A 923 -30.54 10.65 -14.29
CA SER A 923 -30.03 11.98 -13.92
C SER A 923 -30.86 12.69 -12.84
N THR A 924 -32.14 12.32 -12.66
CA THR A 924 -33.10 13.09 -11.87
C THR A 924 -33.71 12.34 -10.69
N GLU A 925 -33.81 11.01 -10.77
CA GLU A 925 -34.57 10.20 -9.81
C GLU A 925 -33.68 9.14 -9.13
N ASP A 926 -33.16 8.18 -9.90
CA ASP A 926 -32.42 7.03 -9.36
C ASP A 926 -31.30 6.60 -10.30
N ASN A 927 -30.06 6.91 -9.92
CA ASN A 927 -28.87 6.57 -10.69
C ASN A 927 -28.38 5.13 -10.51
N THR A 928 -29.05 4.32 -9.69
CA THR A 928 -28.75 2.89 -9.46
C THR A 928 -29.66 1.96 -10.26
N ALA A 929 -30.68 2.51 -10.92
CA ALA A 929 -31.63 1.75 -11.71
C ALA A 929 -30.94 0.93 -12.81
N CYS A 930 -31.42 -0.31 -12.99
CA CYS A 930 -30.90 -1.23 -13.98
C CYS A 930 -31.81 -1.28 -15.21
N ALA A 931 -31.23 -1.52 -16.38
CA ALA A 931 -31.97 -1.63 -17.64
C ALA A 931 -31.50 -2.84 -18.46
N VAL A 932 -32.42 -3.38 -19.25
CA VAL A 932 -32.15 -4.39 -20.27
C VAL A 932 -32.76 -3.94 -21.60
N LEU A 933 -32.04 -4.12 -22.70
CA LEU A 933 -32.62 -3.87 -24.03
C LEU A 933 -33.54 -5.02 -24.44
N GLY A 934 -34.71 -4.69 -24.98
CA GLY A 934 -35.64 -5.66 -25.56
C GLY A 934 -35.69 -5.63 -27.09
N ASP A 935 -35.07 -4.63 -27.73
CA ASP A 935 -34.94 -4.51 -29.18
C ASP A 935 -33.74 -3.62 -29.52
N ASP A 936 -33.33 -3.60 -30.78
CA ASP A 936 -32.35 -2.64 -31.29
C ASP A 936 -32.95 -1.22 -31.30
N ILE A 937 -32.17 -0.22 -30.90
CA ILE A 937 -32.64 1.16 -30.72
C ILE A 937 -31.90 2.12 -31.65
N ASP A 938 -32.63 2.80 -32.52
CA ASP A 938 -32.14 3.99 -33.24
C ASP A 938 -32.30 5.24 -32.35
N TYR A 939 -31.20 5.66 -31.73
CA TYR A 939 -31.13 6.81 -30.83
C TYR A 939 -30.57 8.07 -31.50
N THR A 940 -30.45 8.09 -32.83
CA THR A 940 -29.81 9.19 -33.60
C THR A 940 -30.55 10.53 -33.52
N ALA A 941 -31.83 10.52 -33.13
CA ALA A 941 -32.63 11.72 -32.93
C ALA A 941 -32.33 12.44 -31.60
N TYR A 942 -31.62 11.79 -30.68
CA TYR A 942 -31.32 12.29 -29.34
C TYR A 942 -29.83 12.54 -29.18
N ASN A 943 -29.50 13.55 -28.38
CA ASN A 943 -28.12 13.81 -27.99
C ASN A 943 -27.83 13.44 -26.53
N SER A 944 -28.84 13.19 -25.69
CA SER A 944 -28.70 12.94 -24.25
C SER A 944 -27.76 11.77 -23.93
N MET A 945 -27.04 11.86 -22.80
CA MET A 945 -26.10 10.81 -22.35
C MET A 945 -26.58 10.21 -21.03
N ILE A 946 -26.49 8.89 -20.91
CA ILE A 946 -26.85 8.20 -19.67
C ILE A 946 -25.80 8.51 -18.61
N GLY A 947 -26.22 8.89 -17.41
CA GLY A 947 -25.32 9.25 -16.32
C GLY A 947 -24.76 10.68 -16.40
N GLN A 948 -25.33 11.54 -17.25
CA GLN A 948 -25.02 12.96 -17.28
C GLN A 948 -25.69 13.66 -16.08
N GLY A 949 -24.93 14.39 -15.27
CA GLY A 949 -25.42 15.05 -14.04
C GLY A 949 -25.39 14.17 -12.79
N ALA A 950 -25.52 12.85 -12.92
CA ALA A 950 -25.31 11.87 -11.86
C ALA A 950 -24.66 10.61 -12.44
N ALA A 951 -23.49 10.19 -11.93
CA ALA A 951 -22.80 9.01 -12.45
C ALA A 951 -23.68 7.76 -12.39
N TYR A 952 -23.64 6.94 -13.45
CA TYR A 952 -24.46 5.73 -13.55
C TYR A 952 -23.90 4.61 -12.67
N ASN A 953 -24.69 4.21 -11.68
CA ASN A 953 -24.38 3.19 -10.66
C ASN A 953 -25.28 1.94 -10.78
N GLY A 954 -25.91 1.70 -11.94
CA GLY A 954 -26.73 0.51 -12.21
C GLY A 954 -26.06 -0.49 -13.15
N THR A 955 -26.76 -1.57 -13.47
CA THR A 955 -26.39 -2.52 -14.53
C THR A 955 -27.18 -2.24 -15.80
N PHE A 956 -26.48 -1.98 -16.91
CA PHE A 956 -27.09 -1.87 -18.24
C PHE A 956 -26.76 -3.11 -19.06
N ASP A 957 -27.77 -3.91 -19.35
CA ASP A 957 -27.67 -5.17 -20.08
C ASP A 957 -28.17 -4.97 -21.51
N GLY A 958 -27.26 -4.96 -22.48
CA GLY A 958 -27.64 -4.86 -23.89
C GLY A 958 -28.37 -6.10 -24.39
N ALA A 959 -28.27 -7.25 -23.71
CA ALA A 959 -28.87 -8.52 -24.14
C ALA A 959 -28.56 -8.89 -25.61
N GLY A 960 -27.41 -8.45 -26.13
CA GLY A 960 -26.99 -8.61 -27.53
C GLY A 960 -27.57 -7.57 -28.50
N HIS A 961 -28.41 -6.64 -28.05
CA HIS A 961 -29.00 -5.61 -28.91
C HIS A 961 -28.05 -4.44 -29.20
N THR A 962 -28.40 -3.69 -30.23
CA THR A 962 -27.63 -2.54 -30.73
C THR A 962 -28.30 -1.22 -30.40
N ILE A 963 -27.51 -0.22 -29.98
CA ILE A 963 -27.92 1.19 -29.94
C ILE A 963 -27.16 1.96 -31.02
N THR A 964 -27.89 2.64 -31.91
CA THR A 964 -27.30 3.51 -32.94
C THR A 964 -27.37 4.98 -32.50
N ILE A 965 -26.23 5.68 -32.46
CA ILE A 965 -26.12 7.07 -31.96
C ILE A 965 -25.63 8.05 -33.05
N ASN A 966 -25.99 9.32 -32.92
CA ASN A 966 -25.41 10.43 -33.70
C ASN A 966 -25.20 11.64 -32.80
N MET A 967 -24.09 11.65 -32.06
CA MET A 967 -23.83 12.63 -31.02
C MET A 967 -22.99 13.79 -31.51
N GLN A 968 -23.33 15.00 -31.07
CA GLN A 968 -22.65 16.26 -31.39
C GLN A 968 -22.27 16.98 -30.10
N ARG A 969 -20.96 17.10 -29.80
CA ARG A 969 -20.49 17.58 -28.49
C ARG A 969 -19.38 18.63 -28.59
N SER A 970 -19.63 19.79 -28.00
CA SER A 970 -18.65 20.89 -27.92
C SER A 970 -17.98 21.04 -26.55
N SER A 971 -18.28 20.14 -25.61
CA SER A 971 -17.72 20.08 -24.27
C SER A 971 -17.02 18.76 -24.06
N ASP A 972 -16.12 18.71 -23.09
CA ASP A 972 -15.46 17.48 -22.66
C ASP A 972 -16.49 16.40 -22.31
N TYR A 973 -16.06 15.14 -22.46
CA TYR A 973 -16.83 13.92 -22.21
C TYR A 973 -17.96 13.69 -23.22
N ALA A 974 -17.67 12.88 -24.25
CA ALA A 974 -18.65 12.49 -25.28
C ALA A 974 -18.75 10.96 -25.42
N GLY A 975 -19.96 10.42 -25.40
CA GLY A 975 -20.25 8.98 -25.56
C GLY A 975 -21.69 8.67 -25.17
N LEU A 976 -22.21 7.47 -25.44
CA LEU A 976 -23.58 7.09 -25.05
C LEU A 976 -23.79 7.22 -23.52
N PHE A 977 -22.79 6.77 -22.75
CA PHE A 977 -22.70 6.95 -21.31
C PHE A 977 -21.74 8.09 -20.97
N TYR A 978 -22.13 8.96 -20.05
CA TYR A 978 -21.29 10.06 -19.57
C TYR A 978 -20.25 9.56 -18.55
N ASN A 979 -20.69 8.93 -17.45
CA ASN A 979 -19.81 8.35 -16.45
C ASN A 979 -20.40 7.04 -15.89
N VAL A 980 -19.63 5.96 -15.96
CA VAL A 980 -20.02 4.62 -15.51
C VAL A 980 -19.21 4.22 -14.28
N ARG A 981 -19.89 3.83 -13.20
CA ARG A 981 -19.31 3.31 -11.95
C ARG A 981 -19.66 1.84 -11.67
N ARG A 982 -20.67 1.30 -12.34
CA ARG A 982 -21.06 -0.12 -12.27
C ARG A 982 -20.96 -0.77 -13.64
N THR A 983 -21.92 -1.60 -14.08
CA THR A 983 -21.71 -2.54 -15.18
C THR A 983 -22.49 -2.15 -16.43
N ILE A 984 -21.82 -2.15 -17.58
CA ILE A 984 -22.41 -2.21 -18.91
C ILE A 984 -22.01 -3.55 -19.51
N GLN A 985 -22.96 -4.30 -20.07
CA GLN A 985 -22.65 -5.60 -20.66
C GLN A 985 -23.47 -5.90 -21.91
N ASP A 986 -22.97 -6.81 -22.75
CA ASP A 986 -23.70 -7.41 -23.88
C ASP A 986 -24.30 -6.39 -24.84
N LEU A 987 -23.62 -5.25 -25.03
CA LEU A 987 -24.14 -4.10 -25.76
C LEU A 987 -23.28 -3.79 -26.99
N THR A 988 -23.94 -3.61 -28.13
CA THR A 988 -23.33 -3.04 -29.33
C THR A 988 -23.72 -1.58 -29.50
N VAL A 989 -22.74 -0.70 -29.72
CA VAL A 989 -22.98 0.72 -30.03
C VAL A 989 -22.46 1.05 -31.43
N ASN A 990 -23.36 1.55 -32.28
CA ASN A 990 -23.08 1.95 -33.66
C ASN A 990 -23.27 3.45 -33.84
N GLY A 991 -22.66 4.02 -34.90
CA GLY A 991 -22.99 5.36 -35.37
C GLY A 991 -21.83 6.34 -35.23
N THR A 992 -22.09 7.58 -34.80
CA THR A 992 -21.09 8.66 -34.86
C THR A 992 -21.07 9.50 -33.59
N VAL A 993 -19.87 9.90 -33.16
CA VAL A 993 -19.63 10.93 -32.14
C VAL A 993 -18.78 12.02 -32.77
N GLN A 994 -19.35 13.19 -33.03
CA GLN A 994 -18.62 14.37 -33.50
C GLN A 994 -18.30 15.28 -32.33
N THR A 995 -17.03 15.65 -32.15
CA THR A 995 -16.61 16.46 -31.00
C THR A 995 -15.54 17.49 -31.31
N SER A 996 -15.59 18.62 -30.60
CA SER A 996 -14.56 19.66 -30.58
C SER A 996 -13.81 19.76 -29.26
N ALA A 997 -13.94 18.77 -28.37
CA ALA A 997 -13.43 18.76 -27.00
C ALA A 997 -12.85 17.38 -26.62
N LYS A 998 -12.34 17.20 -25.39
CA LYS A 998 -11.61 15.99 -24.99
C LYS A 998 -12.51 14.85 -24.49
N PHE A 999 -11.93 13.66 -24.34
CA PHE A 999 -12.52 12.48 -23.65
C PHE A 999 -13.74 11.89 -24.36
N ALA A 1000 -13.62 11.65 -25.66
CA ALA A 1000 -14.67 10.93 -26.40
C ALA A 1000 -14.45 9.42 -26.34
N GLY A 1001 -15.50 8.67 -26.05
CA GLY A 1001 -15.56 7.22 -26.09
C GLY A 1001 -16.73 6.74 -26.93
N GLY A 1002 -16.56 5.61 -27.64
CA GLY A 1002 -17.66 5.04 -28.43
C GLY A 1002 -18.82 4.56 -27.57
N ILE A 1003 -18.54 3.98 -26.40
CA ILE A 1003 -19.57 3.52 -25.45
C ILE A 1003 -19.71 4.52 -24.30
N ALA A 1004 -18.61 4.80 -23.59
CA ALA A 1004 -18.63 5.68 -22.41
C ALA A 1004 -17.58 6.77 -22.50
N ALA A 1005 -17.92 8.01 -22.17
CA ALA A 1005 -16.94 9.07 -22.07
C ALA A 1005 -15.96 8.83 -20.91
N ASN A 1006 -16.48 8.41 -19.74
CA ASN A 1006 -15.71 8.14 -18.54
C ASN A 1006 -16.09 6.80 -17.88
N LEU A 1007 -15.09 6.04 -17.46
CA LEU A 1007 -15.21 4.86 -16.62
C LEU A 1007 -14.55 5.17 -15.27
N SER A 1008 -15.28 5.12 -14.15
CA SER A 1008 -14.75 5.47 -12.82
C SER A 1008 -14.88 4.26 -11.88
N GLY A 1009 -14.07 3.23 -12.11
CA GLY A 1009 -14.17 1.94 -11.40
C GLY A 1009 -15.29 1.02 -11.89
N GLY A 1010 -15.98 1.39 -12.98
CA GLY A 1010 -17.02 0.56 -13.60
C GLY A 1010 -16.49 -0.57 -14.49
N GLN A 1011 -17.40 -1.39 -15.01
CA GLN A 1011 -17.12 -2.56 -15.84
C GLN A 1011 -17.82 -2.47 -17.21
N LEU A 1012 -17.12 -2.86 -18.27
CA LEU A 1012 -17.65 -3.11 -19.61
C LEU A 1012 -17.36 -4.57 -19.97
N LEU A 1013 -18.41 -5.37 -20.20
CA LEU A 1013 -18.31 -6.82 -20.40
C LEU A 1013 -18.98 -7.23 -21.72
N ARG A 1014 -18.26 -7.86 -22.64
CA ARG A 1014 -18.85 -8.31 -23.92
C ARG A 1014 -19.49 -7.17 -24.72
N CYS A 1015 -18.89 -5.98 -24.67
CA CYS A 1015 -19.39 -4.80 -25.36
C CYS A 1015 -18.65 -4.54 -26.68
N GLN A 1016 -19.36 -4.00 -27.66
CA GLN A 1016 -18.86 -3.76 -29.01
C GLN A 1016 -19.07 -2.29 -29.38
N SER A 1017 -18.05 -1.65 -29.95
CA SER A 1017 -18.14 -0.27 -30.45
C SER A 1017 -17.77 -0.21 -31.92
N TYR A 1018 -18.75 0.13 -32.74
CA TYR A 1018 -18.60 0.49 -34.16
C TYR A 1018 -18.87 1.98 -34.39
N VAL A 1019 -18.51 2.80 -33.40
CA VAL A 1019 -18.71 4.25 -33.46
C VAL A 1019 -17.56 4.92 -34.22
N ASP A 1020 -17.92 5.81 -35.14
CA ASP A 1020 -17.00 6.75 -35.78
C ASP A 1020 -16.87 8.02 -34.93
N ILE A 1021 -15.73 8.17 -34.26
CA ILE A 1021 -15.37 9.37 -33.51
C ILE A 1021 -14.71 10.36 -34.47
N ILE A 1022 -15.37 11.49 -34.72
CA ILE A 1022 -14.89 12.56 -35.61
C ILE A 1022 -14.51 13.76 -34.75
N SER A 1023 -13.21 13.99 -34.61
CA SER A 1023 -12.65 15.05 -33.79
C SER A 1023 -12.20 16.25 -34.62
N SER A 1024 -12.55 17.44 -34.15
CA SER A 1024 -11.99 18.71 -34.63
C SER A 1024 -10.96 19.30 -33.65
N VAL A 1025 -10.50 18.53 -32.67
CA VAL A 1025 -9.49 18.97 -31.69
C VAL A 1025 -8.14 19.16 -32.38
N ASN A 1026 -7.45 20.25 -32.06
CA ASN A 1026 -6.07 20.49 -32.49
C ASN A 1026 -5.11 20.15 -31.35
N GLY A 1027 -4.34 19.08 -31.51
CA GLY A 1027 -3.51 18.48 -30.46
C GLY A 1027 -4.25 17.39 -29.68
N ASP A 1028 -4.10 17.39 -28.37
CA ASP A 1028 -4.53 16.29 -27.50
C ASP A 1028 -6.06 16.16 -27.41
N GLY A 1029 -6.62 15.14 -28.07
CA GLY A 1029 -8.04 14.81 -28.00
C GLY A 1029 -8.40 13.87 -26.85
N THR A 1030 -7.47 13.00 -26.42
CA THR A 1030 -7.75 11.94 -25.43
C THR A 1030 -9.02 11.16 -25.76
N HIS A 1031 -9.15 10.68 -27.00
CA HIS A 1031 -10.28 9.86 -27.41
C HIS A 1031 -9.93 8.37 -27.31
N GLY A 1032 -10.91 7.51 -27.02
CA GLY A 1032 -10.76 6.06 -27.08
C GLY A 1032 -11.92 5.36 -27.78
N GLY A 1033 -11.63 4.24 -28.44
CA GLY A 1033 -12.65 3.53 -29.22
C GLY A 1033 -13.80 2.96 -28.38
N ILE A 1034 -13.53 2.57 -27.14
CA ILE A 1034 -14.54 2.10 -26.17
C ILE A 1034 -14.83 3.19 -25.14
N ILE A 1035 -13.79 3.67 -24.45
CA ILE A 1035 -13.91 4.72 -23.44
C ILE A 1035 -12.98 5.91 -23.68
N GLY A 1036 -13.44 7.11 -23.33
CA GLY A 1036 -12.62 8.33 -23.40
C GLY A 1036 -11.54 8.36 -22.32
N ILE A 1037 -11.92 8.19 -21.06
CA ILE A 1037 -11.00 8.25 -19.91
C ILE A 1037 -11.41 7.26 -18.81
N ASN A 1038 -10.42 6.73 -18.10
CA ASN A 1038 -10.60 6.13 -16.78
C ASN A 1038 -10.19 7.13 -15.70
N SER A 1039 -11.13 7.55 -14.86
CA SER A 1039 -10.88 8.53 -13.78
C SER A 1039 -10.52 7.86 -12.46
N GLU A 1040 -9.93 8.61 -11.53
CA GLU A 1040 -9.59 8.10 -10.19
C GLU A 1040 -10.82 7.54 -9.46
N SER A 1041 -10.66 6.32 -8.93
CA SER A 1041 -11.67 5.60 -8.16
C SER A 1041 -10.99 4.67 -7.14
N ASN A 1042 -11.72 4.32 -6.09
CA ASN A 1042 -11.32 3.29 -5.13
C ASN A 1042 -11.51 1.87 -5.70
N GLU A 1043 -12.27 1.73 -6.78
CA GLU A 1043 -12.47 0.49 -7.52
C GLU A 1043 -11.66 0.52 -8.84
N ILE A 1044 -11.11 -0.63 -9.25
CA ILE A 1044 -10.37 -0.77 -10.50
C ILE A 1044 -11.37 -0.89 -11.65
N ALA A 1045 -11.22 -0.06 -12.67
CA ALA A 1045 -12.04 -0.15 -13.88
C ALA A 1045 -11.71 -1.41 -14.68
N ASP A 1046 -12.70 -2.01 -15.34
CA ASP A 1046 -12.57 -3.31 -16.00
C ASP A 1046 -13.23 -3.29 -17.38
N ILE A 1047 -12.47 -3.60 -18.44
CA ILE A 1047 -12.95 -3.77 -19.81
C ILE A 1047 -12.58 -5.17 -20.24
N THR A 1048 -13.56 -6.06 -20.27
CA THR A 1048 -13.34 -7.49 -20.53
C THR A 1048 -14.20 -7.97 -21.70
N ASP A 1049 -13.61 -8.77 -22.58
CA ASP A 1049 -14.28 -9.33 -23.76
C ASP A 1049 -14.87 -8.26 -24.69
N CYS A 1050 -14.21 -7.11 -24.84
CA CYS A 1050 -14.72 -5.98 -25.63
C CYS A 1050 -14.04 -5.86 -27.01
N LEU A 1051 -14.80 -5.34 -27.99
CA LEU A 1051 -14.37 -5.13 -29.37
C LEU A 1051 -14.50 -3.66 -29.79
N PHE A 1052 -13.43 -3.08 -30.33
CA PHE A 1052 -13.51 -1.81 -31.08
C PHE A 1052 -13.32 -2.05 -32.58
N GLY A 1053 -14.38 -1.82 -33.36
CA GLY A 1053 -14.38 -1.94 -34.82
C GLY A 1053 -14.80 -0.67 -35.57
N GLY A 1054 -14.98 0.45 -34.87
CA GLY A 1054 -15.32 1.75 -35.46
C GLY A 1054 -14.12 2.53 -36.01
N SER A 1055 -14.14 3.85 -35.91
CA SER A 1055 -13.01 4.68 -36.32
C SER A 1055 -12.78 5.91 -35.43
N ILE A 1056 -11.54 6.42 -35.41
CA ILE A 1056 -11.19 7.70 -34.78
C ILE A 1056 -10.51 8.57 -35.83
N GLN A 1057 -11.15 9.68 -36.21
CA GLN A 1057 -10.74 10.56 -37.31
C GLN A 1057 -10.54 11.99 -36.79
N GLY A 1058 -9.41 12.62 -37.16
CA GLY A 1058 -9.11 14.00 -36.77
C GLY A 1058 -7.70 14.37 -37.20
N GLY A 1059 -7.56 15.02 -38.37
CA GLY A 1059 -6.26 15.20 -39.01
C GLY A 1059 -5.22 16.01 -38.21
N ASN A 1060 -5.68 16.78 -37.22
CA ASN A 1060 -4.81 17.53 -36.29
C ASN A 1060 -4.92 17.02 -34.85
N THR A 1061 -5.67 15.96 -34.61
CA THR A 1061 -5.89 15.38 -33.28
C THR A 1061 -4.85 14.30 -33.04
N ASP A 1062 -4.27 14.27 -31.85
CA ASP A 1062 -3.35 13.22 -31.39
C ASP A 1062 -3.74 12.73 -29.99
N CYS A 1063 -2.85 11.99 -29.32
CA CYS A 1063 -3.06 11.53 -27.95
C CYS A 1063 -4.34 10.68 -27.78
N CYS A 1064 -4.55 9.68 -28.64
CA CYS A 1064 -5.73 8.80 -28.59
C CYS A 1064 -5.37 7.36 -28.19
N GLY A 1065 -6.36 6.57 -27.79
CA GLY A 1065 -6.24 5.15 -27.45
C GLY A 1065 -7.16 4.27 -28.31
N GLY A 1066 -6.78 3.03 -28.61
CA GLY A 1066 -7.67 2.12 -29.34
C GLY A 1066 -8.88 1.66 -28.53
N VAL A 1067 -8.69 1.38 -27.24
CA VAL A 1067 -9.75 1.03 -26.28
C VAL A 1067 -10.04 2.20 -25.35
N CYS A 1068 -9.02 2.71 -24.66
CA CYS A 1068 -9.14 3.76 -23.65
C CYS A 1068 -8.24 4.97 -23.96
N GLY A 1069 -8.83 6.16 -24.03
CA GLY A 1069 -8.10 7.38 -24.38
C GLY A 1069 -7.08 7.83 -23.34
N TRP A 1070 -7.33 7.67 -22.04
CA TRP A 1070 -6.36 7.92 -20.96
C TRP A 1070 -6.74 7.19 -19.67
N ALA A 1071 -5.76 6.57 -19.00
CA ALA A 1071 -5.95 5.98 -17.68
C ALA A 1071 -5.34 6.86 -16.58
N SER A 1072 -6.20 7.50 -15.76
CA SER A 1072 -5.78 8.27 -14.58
C SER A 1072 -5.59 7.39 -13.33
N ALA A 1073 -6.16 6.19 -13.35
CA ALA A 1073 -6.05 5.18 -12.31
C ALA A 1073 -5.90 3.79 -12.94
N PRO A 1074 -5.57 2.74 -12.16
CA PRO A 1074 -5.48 1.38 -12.67
C PRO A 1074 -6.74 0.94 -13.42
N ILE A 1075 -6.54 0.34 -14.60
CA ILE A 1075 -7.60 -0.22 -15.44
C ILE A 1075 -7.21 -1.62 -15.92
N MET A 1076 -8.10 -2.59 -15.79
CA MET A 1076 -7.99 -3.90 -16.43
C MET A 1076 -8.61 -3.87 -17.82
N ILE A 1077 -7.88 -4.37 -18.81
CA ILE A 1077 -8.37 -4.56 -20.17
C ILE A 1077 -8.03 -6.00 -20.57
N THR A 1078 -9.00 -6.90 -20.59
CA THR A 1078 -8.71 -8.33 -20.85
C THR A 1078 -9.53 -8.90 -22.00
N ASN A 1079 -8.92 -9.81 -22.76
CA ASN A 1079 -9.54 -10.46 -23.92
C ASN A 1079 -10.16 -9.45 -24.89
N THR A 1080 -9.46 -8.37 -25.25
CA THR A 1080 -10.00 -7.33 -26.13
C THR A 1080 -9.44 -7.40 -27.54
N LEU A 1081 -10.25 -6.98 -28.52
CA LEU A 1081 -9.86 -6.89 -29.92
C LEU A 1081 -10.03 -5.46 -30.46
N VAL A 1082 -8.98 -4.90 -31.06
CA VAL A 1082 -9.01 -3.61 -31.77
C VAL A 1082 -8.80 -3.84 -33.27
N VAL A 1083 -9.85 -3.66 -34.06
CA VAL A 1083 -9.82 -3.73 -35.55
C VAL A 1083 -10.23 -2.42 -36.21
N GLY A 1084 -10.45 -1.37 -35.41
CA GLY A 1084 -10.89 -0.06 -35.87
C GLY A 1084 -9.86 0.71 -36.70
N ASN A 1085 -10.35 1.72 -37.42
CA ASN A 1085 -9.57 2.58 -38.30
C ASN A 1085 -9.17 3.90 -37.62
N PHE A 1086 -7.92 4.32 -37.75
CA PHE A 1086 -7.42 5.54 -37.11
C PHE A 1086 -6.86 6.53 -38.14
N GLY A 1087 -7.45 7.73 -38.20
CA GLY A 1087 -6.99 8.89 -38.96
C GLY A 1087 -6.59 10.04 -38.03
N VAL A 1088 -5.93 9.71 -36.92
CA VAL A 1088 -5.40 10.64 -35.91
C VAL A 1088 -3.88 10.47 -35.76
N GLY A 1089 -3.20 11.51 -35.26
CA GLY A 1089 -1.77 11.52 -35.01
C GLY A 1089 -1.32 10.47 -34.00
N THR A 1090 -0.05 10.05 -34.13
CA THR A 1090 0.55 9.02 -33.28
C THR A 1090 1.25 9.59 -32.04
N ASN A 1091 1.41 10.91 -31.96
CA ASN A 1091 2.04 11.58 -30.82
C ASN A 1091 1.24 11.33 -29.53
N GLY A 1092 1.88 10.71 -28.55
CA GLY A 1092 1.25 10.34 -27.28
C GLY A 1092 0.13 9.30 -27.39
N SER A 1093 -0.07 8.67 -28.55
CA SER A 1093 -1.15 7.72 -28.81
C SER A 1093 -0.74 6.26 -28.57
N ASP A 1094 -1.71 5.41 -28.23
CA ASP A 1094 -1.49 4.00 -27.88
C ASP A 1094 -2.55 3.07 -28.49
N ILE A 1095 -2.17 1.87 -28.91
CA ILE A 1095 -3.06 0.93 -29.60
C ILE A 1095 -4.16 0.36 -28.70
N ILE A 1096 -3.94 0.32 -27.39
CA ILE A 1096 -4.95 -0.13 -26.41
C ILE A 1096 -5.31 1.02 -25.49
N CYS A 1097 -4.35 1.54 -24.72
CA CYS A 1097 -4.64 2.51 -23.66
C CYS A 1097 -3.43 3.40 -23.40
N ARG A 1098 -3.66 4.71 -23.38
CA ARG A 1098 -2.63 5.66 -22.97
C ARG A 1098 -2.39 5.57 -21.46
N ASN A 1099 -1.17 5.90 -21.05
CA ASN A 1099 -0.63 5.70 -19.70
C ASN A 1099 -0.52 4.22 -19.31
N SER A 1100 0.29 3.47 -20.06
CA SER A 1100 0.46 2.02 -19.90
C SER A 1100 0.95 1.58 -18.50
N GLY A 1101 1.54 2.48 -17.71
CA GLY A 1101 1.86 2.22 -16.30
C GLY A 1101 0.62 2.01 -15.40
N MET A 1102 -0.57 2.40 -15.87
CA MET A 1102 -1.84 2.14 -15.20
C MET A 1102 -2.65 1.01 -15.86
N LEU A 1103 -2.18 0.47 -17.00
CA LEU A 1103 -2.89 -0.54 -17.77
C LEU A 1103 -2.56 -1.96 -17.30
N LEU A 1104 -3.60 -2.75 -17.05
CA LEU A 1104 -3.57 -4.17 -16.74
C LEU A 1104 -4.18 -4.97 -17.87
N GLN A 1105 -3.41 -5.14 -18.93
CA GLN A 1105 -3.79 -5.92 -20.11
C GLN A 1105 -3.55 -7.42 -19.97
N ASP A 1106 -4.47 -8.25 -20.44
CA ASP A 1106 -4.25 -9.68 -20.64
C ASP A 1106 -4.98 -10.16 -21.89
N ASN A 1107 -4.32 -10.99 -22.70
CA ASN A 1107 -4.90 -11.55 -23.93
C ASN A 1107 -5.53 -10.48 -24.85
N CYS A 1108 -4.86 -9.33 -25.02
CA CYS A 1108 -5.33 -8.25 -25.88
C CYS A 1108 -4.70 -8.33 -27.27
N HIS A 1109 -5.53 -8.15 -28.30
CA HIS A 1109 -5.12 -8.28 -29.70
C HIS A 1109 -5.53 -7.06 -30.51
N TYR A 1110 -4.77 -6.76 -31.57
CA TYR A 1110 -5.13 -5.71 -32.51
C TYR A 1110 -4.78 -6.06 -33.95
N TYR A 1111 -5.57 -5.57 -34.89
CA TYR A 1111 -5.26 -5.52 -36.31
C TYR A 1111 -5.47 -4.10 -36.82
N SER A 1112 -4.38 -3.34 -36.95
CA SER A 1112 -4.44 -1.97 -37.44
C SER A 1112 -3.13 -1.59 -38.15
N ILE A 1113 -3.25 -0.68 -39.12
CA ILE A 1113 -2.11 -0.01 -39.77
C ILE A 1113 -1.66 1.24 -39.01
N TRP A 1114 -2.35 1.61 -37.93
CA TRP A 1114 -2.03 2.78 -37.12
C TRP A 1114 -0.73 2.56 -36.34
N ASN A 1115 0.29 3.38 -36.62
CA ASN A 1115 1.63 3.25 -36.06
C ASN A 1115 1.78 3.94 -34.69
N ALA A 1116 0.83 3.68 -33.78
CA ALA A 1116 0.86 4.16 -32.39
C ALA A 1116 1.76 3.28 -31.50
N ASN A 1117 1.98 3.69 -30.25
CA ASN A 1117 2.67 2.85 -29.27
C ASN A 1117 1.87 1.56 -29.00
N VAL A 1118 2.56 0.46 -28.75
CA VAL A 1118 1.95 -0.84 -28.44
C VAL A 1118 2.41 -1.27 -27.04
N PRO A 1119 1.51 -1.46 -26.07
CA PRO A 1119 1.88 -1.94 -24.75
C PRO A 1119 2.47 -3.35 -24.82
N ALA A 1120 3.43 -3.65 -23.94
CA ALA A 1120 4.03 -4.99 -23.84
C ALA A 1120 2.96 -6.06 -23.59
N GLY A 1121 3.06 -7.22 -24.24
CA GLY A 1121 2.08 -8.31 -24.10
C GLY A 1121 0.81 -8.17 -24.95
N VAL A 1122 0.62 -7.07 -25.67
CA VAL A 1122 -0.45 -6.94 -26.68
C VAL A 1122 0.01 -7.59 -27.99
N ARG A 1123 -0.77 -8.53 -28.53
CA ARG A 1123 -0.43 -9.24 -29.77
C ARG A 1123 -1.00 -8.51 -30.99
N LYS A 1124 -0.16 -8.29 -32.00
CA LYS A 1124 -0.63 -7.93 -33.34
C LYS A 1124 -1.17 -9.20 -34.03
N ALA A 1125 -2.42 -9.17 -34.45
CA ALA A 1125 -3.01 -10.23 -35.27
C ALA A 1125 -2.58 -10.05 -36.74
N GLU A 1126 -2.44 -11.18 -37.45
CA GLU A 1126 -2.29 -11.18 -38.90
C GLU A 1126 -3.66 -11.25 -39.60
N GLU A 1127 -3.73 -10.93 -40.89
CA GLU A 1127 -4.99 -10.95 -41.63
C GLU A 1127 -5.65 -12.34 -41.62
N LEU A 1128 -4.85 -13.41 -41.58
CA LEU A 1128 -5.34 -14.78 -41.52
C LEU A 1128 -5.92 -15.12 -40.15
N ASP A 1129 -5.29 -14.66 -39.05
CA ASP A 1129 -5.76 -14.89 -37.67
C ASP A 1129 -7.20 -14.40 -37.47
N LEU A 1130 -7.57 -13.33 -38.18
CA LEU A 1130 -8.92 -12.77 -38.15
C LEU A 1130 -9.97 -13.71 -38.77
N LYS A 1131 -9.61 -14.55 -39.75
CA LYS A 1131 -10.58 -15.26 -40.59
C LYS A 1131 -10.66 -16.76 -40.32
N ASP A 1132 -9.58 -17.35 -39.83
CA ASP A 1132 -9.42 -18.80 -39.76
C ASP A 1132 -9.82 -19.42 -38.40
N GLY A 1133 -10.26 -18.61 -37.43
CA GLY A 1133 -10.65 -19.07 -36.09
C GLY A 1133 -9.54 -19.00 -35.05
N THR A 1134 -8.27 -18.78 -35.45
CA THR A 1134 -7.12 -18.69 -34.54
C THR A 1134 -7.36 -17.64 -33.46
N LEU A 1135 -7.77 -16.43 -33.86
CA LEU A 1135 -7.96 -15.34 -32.91
C LEU A 1135 -9.16 -15.56 -31.98
N CYS A 1136 -10.26 -16.15 -32.49
CA CYS A 1136 -11.43 -16.47 -31.68
C CYS A 1136 -11.08 -17.45 -30.56
N TYR A 1137 -10.33 -18.50 -30.90
CA TYR A 1137 -9.86 -19.49 -29.93
C TYR A 1137 -8.93 -18.86 -28.88
N LEU A 1138 -7.98 -18.02 -29.32
CA LEU A 1138 -7.06 -17.33 -28.40
C LEU A 1138 -7.80 -16.39 -27.43
N LEU A 1139 -8.77 -15.62 -27.91
CA LEU A 1139 -9.57 -14.71 -27.09
C LEU A 1139 -10.41 -15.45 -26.03
N ASN A 1140 -10.83 -16.70 -26.29
CA ASN A 1140 -11.46 -17.54 -25.28
C ASN A 1140 -10.47 -18.25 -24.34
N GLY A 1141 -9.20 -18.42 -24.75
CA GLY A 1141 -8.17 -19.03 -23.91
C GLY A 1141 -8.57 -20.44 -23.45
N SER A 1142 -8.47 -20.70 -22.14
CA SER A 1142 -8.80 -22.00 -21.52
C SER A 1142 -10.27 -22.13 -21.07
N ARG A 1143 -11.16 -21.25 -21.53
CA ARG A 1143 -12.59 -21.27 -21.15
C ARG A 1143 -13.28 -22.54 -21.67
N LYS A 1144 -14.18 -23.09 -20.86
CA LYS A 1144 -15.05 -24.20 -21.27
C LYS A 1144 -16.14 -23.71 -22.22
N GLU A 1145 -16.80 -24.64 -22.92
CA GLU A 1145 -17.87 -24.34 -23.89
C GLU A 1145 -18.99 -23.45 -23.30
N ASN A 1146 -19.38 -23.69 -22.04
CA ASN A 1146 -20.41 -22.91 -21.35
C ASN A 1146 -19.92 -21.57 -20.78
N GLU A 1147 -18.64 -21.23 -20.97
CA GLU A 1147 -17.97 -20.04 -20.46
C GLU A 1147 -17.43 -19.16 -21.60
N MET A 1148 -17.63 -19.56 -22.87
CA MET A 1148 -17.15 -18.83 -24.04
C MET A 1148 -17.82 -17.45 -24.14
N ALA A 1149 -17.00 -16.43 -24.38
CA ALA A 1149 -17.46 -15.06 -24.62
C ALA A 1149 -17.28 -14.64 -26.08
N TRP A 1150 -16.28 -15.21 -26.78
CA TRP A 1150 -15.96 -14.90 -28.17
C TRP A 1150 -16.48 -15.98 -29.11
N TYR A 1151 -17.04 -15.56 -30.23
CA TYR A 1151 -17.66 -16.43 -31.23
C TYR A 1151 -17.24 -15.96 -32.63
N GLN A 1152 -17.24 -16.87 -33.60
CA GLN A 1152 -16.93 -16.56 -34.99
C GLN A 1152 -17.52 -17.62 -35.91
N THR A 1153 -18.48 -17.25 -36.74
CA THR A 1153 -18.97 -18.05 -37.87
C THR A 1153 -17.93 -18.03 -38.98
N LEU A 1154 -17.14 -19.10 -39.09
CA LEU A 1154 -16.05 -19.19 -40.04
C LEU A 1154 -16.56 -19.02 -41.48
N ALA A 1155 -15.78 -18.31 -42.30
CA ALA A 1155 -16.13 -17.86 -43.66
C ALA A 1155 -17.22 -16.79 -43.80
N ALA A 1156 -17.99 -16.47 -42.74
CA ALA A 1156 -18.98 -15.40 -42.75
C ALA A 1156 -18.49 -14.14 -42.01
N ASP A 1157 -17.95 -14.31 -40.81
CA ASP A 1157 -17.51 -13.20 -39.98
C ASP A 1157 -16.09 -12.75 -40.36
N PRO A 1158 -15.85 -11.43 -40.50
CA PRO A 1158 -14.54 -10.91 -40.88
C PRO A 1158 -13.49 -11.01 -39.77
N TYR A 1159 -13.93 -11.18 -38.51
CA TYR A 1159 -13.13 -11.31 -37.30
C TYR A 1159 -13.99 -11.87 -36.15
N PRO A 1160 -13.39 -12.30 -35.02
CA PRO A 1160 -14.14 -12.74 -33.84
C PRO A 1160 -15.01 -11.64 -33.23
N ILE A 1161 -16.19 -12.02 -32.73
CA ILE A 1161 -17.18 -11.10 -32.14
C ILE A 1161 -17.59 -11.64 -30.76
N PRO A 1162 -17.68 -10.78 -29.71
CA PRO A 1162 -18.08 -11.21 -28.38
C PRO A 1162 -19.62 -11.33 -28.28
N ASP A 1163 -20.22 -12.20 -29.09
CA ASP A 1163 -21.66 -12.38 -29.21
C ASP A 1163 -22.05 -13.83 -29.52
N SER A 1164 -22.75 -14.45 -28.58
CA SER A 1164 -23.20 -15.85 -28.65
C SER A 1164 -24.17 -16.18 -29.78
N ARG A 1165 -24.66 -15.19 -30.54
CA ARG A 1165 -25.46 -15.42 -31.76
C ARG A 1165 -24.63 -15.95 -32.92
N HIS A 1166 -23.30 -15.83 -32.85
CA HIS A 1166 -22.35 -16.42 -33.79
C HIS A 1166 -21.93 -17.83 -33.34
N LEU A 1167 -21.30 -18.60 -34.21
CA LEU A 1167 -20.90 -19.98 -33.88
C LEU A 1167 -19.63 -20.03 -33.02
N PRO A 1168 -19.53 -20.97 -32.05
CA PRO A 1168 -18.30 -21.20 -31.29
C PRO A 1168 -17.18 -21.71 -32.20
N VAL A 1169 -15.92 -21.50 -31.81
CA VAL A 1169 -14.75 -22.02 -32.52
C VAL A 1169 -14.01 -23.03 -31.66
N TYR A 1170 -13.77 -24.21 -32.22
CA TYR A 1170 -13.03 -25.30 -31.59
C TYR A 1170 -11.73 -25.56 -32.35
N GLN A 1171 -10.67 -25.89 -31.62
CA GLN A 1171 -9.43 -26.38 -32.21
C GLN A 1171 -9.49 -27.91 -32.35
N TRP A 1172 -9.25 -28.42 -33.55
CA TRP A 1172 -9.17 -29.84 -33.86
C TRP A 1172 -7.77 -30.40 -33.53
N GLN A 1173 -7.66 -31.72 -33.41
CA GLN A 1173 -6.40 -32.42 -33.08
C GLN A 1173 -5.27 -32.15 -34.08
N ASP A 1174 -5.60 -31.85 -35.33
CA ASP A 1174 -4.63 -31.50 -36.38
C ASP A 1174 -4.15 -30.04 -36.31
N GLY A 1175 -4.67 -29.26 -35.35
CA GLY A 1175 -4.35 -27.86 -35.12
C GLY A 1175 -5.19 -26.88 -35.94
N THR A 1176 -6.11 -27.33 -36.79
CA THR A 1176 -7.05 -26.47 -37.52
C THR A 1176 -8.22 -26.04 -36.63
N PHE A 1177 -8.97 -25.03 -37.06
CA PHE A 1177 -10.14 -24.52 -36.32
C PHE A 1177 -11.43 -24.74 -37.11
N SER A 1178 -12.50 -25.06 -36.40
CA SER A 1178 -13.81 -25.34 -36.96
C SER A 1178 -14.93 -24.81 -36.07
N ASN A 1179 -16.10 -24.55 -36.66
CA ASN A 1179 -17.33 -24.33 -35.89
C ASN A 1179 -17.96 -25.62 -35.36
N ASP A 1180 -17.46 -26.78 -35.80
CA ASP A 1180 -17.93 -28.08 -35.34
C ASP A 1180 -16.97 -28.69 -34.31
N ASP A 1181 -17.53 -29.21 -33.22
CA ASP A 1181 -16.78 -29.93 -32.18
C ASP A 1181 -16.37 -31.35 -32.68
N GLU A 1182 -15.06 -31.56 -32.86
CA GLU A 1182 -14.48 -32.81 -33.34
C GLU A 1182 -14.85 -34.00 -32.44
N THR A 1183 -14.97 -33.80 -31.12
CA THR A 1183 -15.27 -34.87 -30.16
C THR A 1183 -16.72 -35.34 -30.29
N LYS A 1184 -17.66 -34.41 -30.44
CA LYS A 1184 -19.09 -34.71 -30.67
C LYS A 1184 -19.31 -35.36 -32.03
N ILE A 1185 -18.63 -34.89 -33.09
CA ILE A 1185 -18.67 -35.55 -34.41
C ILE A 1185 -18.13 -36.98 -34.31
N ASN A 1186 -16.98 -37.17 -33.65
CA ASN A 1186 -16.39 -38.49 -33.50
C ASN A 1186 -17.27 -39.42 -32.65
N GLU A 1187 -17.92 -38.94 -31.59
CA GLU A 1187 -18.91 -39.70 -30.83
C GLU A 1187 -20.14 -40.06 -31.66
N GLU A 1188 -20.72 -39.11 -32.40
CA GLU A 1188 -21.86 -39.40 -33.30
C GLU A 1188 -21.49 -40.39 -34.41
N LEU A 1189 -20.29 -40.27 -34.99
CA LEU A 1189 -19.76 -41.22 -35.96
C LEU A 1189 -19.50 -42.58 -35.31
N ARG A 1190 -19.06 -42.62 -34.04
CA ARG A 1190 -18.86 -43.87 -33.29
C ARG A 1190 -20.19 -44.55 -32.99
N VAL A 1191 -21.22 -43.81 -32.59
CA VAL A 1191 -22.58 -44.32 -32.37
C VAL A 1191 -23.20 -44.79 -33.69
N LYS A 1192 -23.04 -44.04 -34.80
CA LYS A 1192 -23.47 -44.47 -36.14
C LYS A 1192 -22.71 -45.68 -36.67
N ASN A 1193 -21.43 -45.86 -36.30
CA ASN A 1193 -20.62 -47.03 -36.66
C ASN A 1193 -20.90 -48.25 -35.77
N GLU A 1194 -21.26 -48.06 -34.49
CA GLU A 1194 -21.67 -49.16 -33.59
C GLU A 1194 -23.04 -49.75 -33.98
N GLU A 1195 -23.91 -49.00 -34.68
CA GLU A 1195 -25.21 -49.50 -35.20
C GLU A 1195 -25.12 -50.34 -36.50
N PHE A 1196 -23.96 -50.47 -37.17
CA PHE A 1196 -23.87 -51.19 -38.45
C PHE A 1196 -22.66 -52.14 -38.57
N ALA A 1197 -22.88 -53.45 -38.37
CA ALA A 1197 -22.24 -54.49 -39.20
C ALA A 1197 -22.91 -55.87 -39.05
N SER A 1198 -23.90 -56.19 -39.88
CA SER A 1198 -24.34 -57.59 -40.07
C SER A 1198 -24.14 -58.10 -41.51
N ALA A 1199 -24.06 -57.23 -42.53
CA ALA A 1199 -23.64 -57.61 -43.89
C ALA A 1199 -23.27 -56.42 -44.80
N VAL A 1200 -22.14 -56.53 -45.52
CA VAL A 1200 -21.72 -55.61 -46.60
C VAL A 1200 -21.76 -56.35 -47.94
N TYR A 1201 -22.29 -55.72 -48.97
CA TYR A 1201 -22.39 -56.24 -50.35
C TYR A 1201 -21.74 -55.26 -51.34
N ASP A 1202 -21.23 -55.74 -52.47
CA ASP A 1202 -20.88 -54.87 -53.60
C ASP A 1202 -22.13 -54.43 -54.38
N LEU A 1203 -21.96 -53.50 -55.32
CA LEU A 1203 -23.04 -53.01 -56.18
C LEU A 1203 -23.66 -54.09 -57.11
N SER A 1204 -23.00 -55.24 -57.28
CA SER A 1204 -23.55 -56.39 -58.02
C SER A 1204 -24.43 -57.29 -57.15
N GLY A 1205 -24.56 -56.98 -55.86
CA GLY A 1205 -25.31 -57.77 -54.89
C GLY A 1205 -24.50 -58.95 -54.32
N ARG A 1206 -23.20 -59.04 -54.60
CA ARG A 1206 -22.34 -60.08 -54.02
C ARG A 1206 -21.97 -59.67 -52.59
N LYS A 1207 -22.26 -60.54 -51.63
CA LYS A 1207 -21.91 -60.34 -50.21
C LYS A 1207 -20.40 -60.42 -50.04
N LEU A 1208 -19.80 -59.38 -49.44
CA LEU A 1208 -18.36 -59.24 -49.29
C LEU A 1208 -17.83 -59.65 -47.90
N VAL A 1209 -18.63 -59.52 -46.83
CA VAL A 1209 -18.17 -59.79 -45.46
C VAL A 1209 -19.18 -60.66 -44.69
N ASN A 1210 -18.67 -61.62 -43.91
CA ASN A 1210 -19.46 -62.62 -43.19
C ASN A 1210 -18.99 -62.78 -41.73
N SER A 1211 -18.95 -61.71 -40.92
CA SER A 1211 -19.06 -61.76 -39.44
C SER A 1211 -18.95 -60.37 -38.81
N SER A 1212 -19.47 -60.26 -37.59
CA SER A 1212 -19.70 -59.07 -36.77
C SER A 1212 -18.47 -58.54 -36.01
N THR A 1213 -17.28 -58.54 -36.63
CA THR A 1213 -16.06 -57.98 -36.02
C THR A 1213 -15.41 -56.94 -36.93
N CYS A 1214 -15.20 -55.74 -36.38
CA CYS A 1214 -14.83 -54.49 -37.05
C CYS A 1214 -13.50 -54.53 -37.86
N GLN A 1215 -12.70 -55.59 -37.73
CA GLN A 1215 -11.36 -55.66 -38.33
C GLN A 1215 -11.32 -55.94 -39.84
N LEU A 1216 -12.43 -56.33 -40.48
CA LEU A 1216 -12.45 -56.63 -41.93
C LEU A 1216 -12.92 -55.46 -42.82
N VAL A 1217 -13.64 -54.47 -42.27
CA VAL A 1217 -14.16 -53.33 -43.06
C VAL A 1217 -13.02 -52.43 -43.55
N ASN A 1218 -11.94 -52.30 -42.78
CA ASN A 1218 -10.74 -51.52 -43.15
C ASN A 1218 -9.93 -52.12 -44.30
N SER A 1219 -10.25 -53.33 -44.77
CA SER A 1219 -9.58 -53.97 -45.93
C SER A 1219 -10.31 -53.74 -47.26
N LEU A 1220 -11.48 -53.10 -47.25
CA LEU A 1220 -12.24 -52.78 -48.44
C LEU A 1220 -11.57 -51.61 -49.18
N LYS A 1221 -11.34 -51.76 -50.48
CA LYS A 1221 -10.81 -50.67 -51.33
C LYS A 1221 -11.86 -49.56 -51.42
N LYS A 1222 -11.43 -48.29 -51.48
CA LYS A 1222 -12.33 -47.13 -51.71
C LYS A 1222 -13.33 -47.43 -52.82
N GLY A 1223 -14.61 -47.27 -52.52
CA GLY A 1223 -15.69 -47.70 -53.41
C GLY A 1223 -17.07 -47.58 -52.80
N ILE A 1224 -18.10 -47.76 -53.64
CA ILE A 1224 -19.50 -47.73 -53.20
C ILE A 1224 -19.94 -49.16 -52.89
N TYR A 1225 -20.47 -49.37 -51.69
CA TYR A 1225 -20.95 -50.67 -51.22
C TYR A 1225 -22.40 -50.55 -50.75
N ILE A 1226 -23.11 -51.67 -50.66
CA ILE A 1226 -24.44 -51.75 -50.08
C ILE A 1226 -24.32 -52.33 -48.67
N VAL A 1227 -24.62 -51.53 -47.65
CA VAL A 1227 -24.64 -51.95 -46.25
C VAL A 1227 -26.07 -51.88 -45.75
N ASN A 1228 -26.59 -53.02 -45.26
CA ASN A 1228 -27.98 -53.14 -44.79
C ASN A 1228 -29.03 -52.55 -45.78
N GLY A 1229 -28.81 -52.76 -47.08
CA GLY A 1229 -29.74 -52.34 -48.15
C GLY A 1229 -29.60 -50.89 -48.63
N ARG A 1230 -28.64 -50.11 -48.11
CA ARG A 1230 -28.39 -48.72 -48.54
C ARG A 1230 -27.00 -48.59 -49.19
N LYS A 1231 -26.89 -47.78 -50.24
CA LYS A 1231 -25.60 -47.42 -50.84
C LYS A 1231 -24.83 -46.53 -49.87
N VAL A 1232 -23.62 -46.94 -49.51
CA VAL A 1232 -22.68 -46.23 -48.65
C VAL A 1232 -21.37 -46.12 -49.40
N VAL A 1233 -20.77 -44.92 -49.41
CA VAL A 1233 -19.46 -44.68 -50.02
C VAL A 1233 -18.41 -44.84 -48.93
N PHE A 1234 -17.48 -45.78 -49.12
CA PHE A 1234 -16.32 -46.01 -48.25
C PHE A 1234 -15.05 -45.42 -48.88
#